data_AF-M7MKM3-F1
#
_entry.id   AF-M7MKM3-F1
#
_cell.length_a   1.000
_cell.length_b   1.000
_cell.length_c   1.000
_cell.angle_alpha   90.00
_cell.angle_beta   90.00
_cell.angle_gamma   90.00
#
_symmetry.space_group_name_H-M   'P 1'
#
loop_
_entity.id
_entity.type
_entity.pdbx_description
1 polymer ?
#
loop_
_entity_poly.entity_id
_entity_poly.type
_entity_poly.pdbx_seq_one_letter_code
_entity_poly.pdbx_strand_id
1 'polypeptide(L)'
;MKRFLLLTLLLLASTIAMAQTTWTGLGANSNWNNTDNWNTNIVPTVTDDVIIPTGFTVDVNVSASIKSIQLQGNSTLNIGNNLTFTQASNFAGGTTINWNSGYITGTSTSLTNNGTIAVFNSNVFLGSLTTLINNGQINFNGTGDIYIVTDAVLNNAITGTISFLADGGRFSESGNGSNLLTNDGLIVVTLPDVNDEVFINAEFQNNDGTIQVNNGILNFNNGSLDAQVLTDGIYNVASTGIIDFDSAITLSGSLYGALNGTINWRNNTKVALGNNAYFNFTGNATINWTSGALVGGGTLTNNSVINLLTGNVFINDASILENNSEIRFTGTGDIYIGTDGVVNNTSLGTISFLAHAGNFVESGNGTNILTNDGLIVVDLPDANDQVYIYTEFQNNDGTMQVDNGILNFSHSVLEAQVLTDGIYNITSTGTIDFDSAITLSGSLTGTIDGTLNWRGNTNVAVADTAFFDFTGNATVSWVSGALVGGGTLTNNSTIDVLASNVFIFDASSLENNSDLRFTGTGDIYISVDALVNNTALGIISFLADGGNFSESGNGTNLLTNHGLIVVDLPVVNDQVYINTEFQNNDGTIQVNNGILNLNNSVLGAQVLTDGIYNVAATGTIDFDNNITLSGSLSGTLDGTLNWRGNTHVASSDTASFDFSGNATVSWVSGALVGGGTLANNSTINLLTGNVFIYDMSLLLNNSLLQFIGTGDIYIDTDAELRNNASGLIDFQTNGSGITPSGNGINLLNNQGLVKNTSGGNVTISAETENSGTIEATSGVLSISTSLDNQIGGRLSGVGTINLPSIANLTNDGNVSPGLSPGTLTLSGNYLSSSNSVLEMELNGLTPDTQHDVLAISGTNVIFEGMVDVTLGFQPSIGDTFTIATVSGTIATGNLVSPIYAEYDCLQYTFDVSYPNNDSVLLTVSDEADVHNPVVITQDITLTLDATGNASITTNDIDNGSTDNCGIDTMSLDMATFTCNNLGANTVTLTVTDVNGNVANNTAIVTVVDNILPLVVTQDLTVQLDALGNASITAAQVDNGSSDNCSIASLDLDVTDFTCANLGTNTVTLTITDQSGNSASASATVTVEDNIAPTINCPSGFTVESNGDFTLPDYYLDGLVTVDDNCGISSVVQTPSAGSILPDGYYDIDFIVTDIFGNSKSCMFQIKVEDLTLNVNAFELTESHIVLYPNPATNMVTLKNNSHVNLKSATIIDVKGSVIQKINLEAMGPKKTISLQDYASGVYFVKIYSETSSIVKRLIKQ
;
A
#
# COMPACT_ATOMS: atom_id res chain seq x y z
N MET A 1 58.12 52.12 -31.73
CA MET A 1 58.16 53.61 -31.69
C MET A 1 58.82 54.13 -32.97
N LYS A 2 58.70 55.42 -33.34
CA LYS A 2 59.16 55.95 -34.65
C LYS A 2 60.67 56.31 -34.67
N ARG A 3 61.31 56.03 -35.82
CA ARG A 3 62.41 56.77 -36.51
C ARG A 3 63.59 57.34 -35.67
N PHE A 4 64.83 56.93 -36.01
CA PHE A 4 65.99 57.84 -36.20
C PHE A 4 67.15 57.11 -36.92
N LEU A 5 67.93 57.81 -37.79
CA LEU A 5 69.17 57.39 -38.51
C LEU A 5 69.12 56.04 -39.29
N LEU A 6 69.46 55.89 -40.58
CA LEU A 6 70.07 56.72 -41.63
C LEU A 6 71.52 57.20 -41.40
N LEU A 7 72.37 57.00 -42.41
CA LEU A 7 73.64 57.71 -42.73
C LEU A 7 74.99 57.21 -42.16
N THR A 8 75.49 56.08 -42.67
CA THR A 8 76.89 55.84 -43.11
C THR A 8 76.87 54.60 -44.02
N LEU A 9 76.92 54.62 -45.35
CA LEU A 9 77.39 55.57 -46.39
C LEU A 9 78.92 55.65 -46.60
N LEU A 10 79.36 54.95 -47.67
CA LEU A 10 80.54 55.16 -48.53
C LEU A 10 81.97 55.12 -47.93
N LEU A 11 82.73 54.09 -48.33
CA LEU A 11 84.01 54.11 -49.08
C LEU A 11 84.52 52.63 -49.15
N LEU A 12 85.10 52.08 -50.22
CA LEU A 12 85.46 52.58 -51.55
C LEU A 12 84.80 51.71 -52.64
N ALA A 13 84.73 52.20 -53.89
CA ALA A 13 84.28 51.40 -55.04
C ALA A 13 85.45 50.90 -55.89
N SER A 14 85.34 49.67 -56.41
CA SER A 14 86.06 49.21 -57.59
C SER A 14 85.05 48.57 -58.55
N THR A 15 84.62 49.32 -59.56
CA THR A 15 83.57 48.91 -60.49
C THR A 15 84.07 47.87 -61.49
N ILE A 16 83.51 46.66 -61.42
CA ILE A 16 83.23 45.88 -62.64
C ILE A 16 81.79 46.24 -63.01
N ALA A 17 81.58 46.73 -64.23
CA ALA A 17 80.24 47.03 -64.70
C ALA A 17 79.46 45.73 -64.91
N MET A 18 78.24 45.65 -64.38
CA MET A 18 77.36 44.51 -64.58
C MET A 18 76.91 44.47 -66.04
N ALA A 19 76.99 43.29 -66.68
CA ALA A 19 76.41 43.05 -67.99
C ALA A 19 74.88 42.90 -67.83
N GLN A 20 74.17 44.02 -67.76
CA GLN A 20 72.71 44.04 -67.78
C GLN A 20 72.23 44.08 -69.22
N THR A 21 71.65 42.98 -69.69
CA THR A 21 71.17 42.83 -71.06
C THR A 21 69.64 42.84 -71.08
N THR A 22 69.07 43.84 -71.73
CA THR A 22 67.64 44.19 -71.65
C THR A 22 66.98 43.98 -73.00
N TRP A 23 65.79 43.37 -73.00
CA TRP A 23 64.99 43.18 -74.21
C TRP A 23 64.43 44.50 -74.74
N THR A 24 64.49 44.67 -76.06
CA THR A 24 64.04 45.86 -76.80
C THR A 24 63.06 45.54 -77.94
N GLY A 25 63.05 44.30 -78.42
CA GLY A 25 62.17 43.84 -79.51
C GLY A 25 62.46 44.43 -80.90
N LEU A 26 63.59 45.10 -81.09
CA LEU A 26 63.92 45.82 -82.34
C LEU A 26 64.12 44.88 -83.54
N GLY A 27 64.40 43.60 -83.31
CA GLY A 27 64.55 42.57 -84.34
C GLY A 27 63.25 42.04 -84.95
N ALA A 28 62.10 42.64 -84.63
CA ALA A 28 60.78 42.38 -85.22
C ALA A 28 60.27 40.93 -85.13
N ASN A 29 60.77 40.16 -84.16
CA ASN A 29 60.26 38.84 -83.80
C ASN A 29 60.53 38.57 -82.30
N SER A 30 59.85 37.59 -81.71
CA SER A 30 59.94 37.28 -80.27
C SER A 30 61.08 36.33 -79.90
N ASN A 31 61.86 35.79 -80.85
CA ASN A 31 62.86 34.76 -80.57
C ASN A 31 64.04 35.25 -79.70
N TRP A 32 64.34 34.52 -78.62
CA TRP A 32 65.46 34.77 -77.71
C TRP A 32 66.82 34.80 -78.42
N ASN A 33 67.02 33.91 -79.40
CA ASN A 33 68.29 33.77 -80.13
C ASN A 33 68.58 34.85 -81.18
N ASN A 34 67.68 35.83 -81.36
CA ASN A 34 67.90 36.95 -82.26
C ASN A 34 68.69 38.07 -81.56
N THR A 35 69.91 38.37 -82.03
CA THR A 35 70.77 39.44 -81.50
C THR A 35 70.07 40.79 -81.45
N ASP A 36 69.29 41.10 -82.48
CA ASP A 36 68.72 42.42 -82.72
C ASP A 36 67.56 42.76 -81.75
N ASN A 37 67.14 41.80 -80.93
CA ASN A 37 66.16 42.02 -79.87
C ASN A 37 66.77 42.56 -78.57
N TRP A 38 68.09 42.51 -78.40
CA TRP A 38 68.79 42.84 -77.15
C TRP A 38 69.53 44.18 -77.22
N ASN A 39 69.50 44.98 -76.16
CA ASN A 39 70.16 46.30 -76.10
C ASN A 39 71.69 46.27 -76.32
N THR A 40 72.33 45.11 -76.17
CA THR A 40 73.76 44.86 -76.41
C THR A 40 74.06 44.34 -77.82
N ASN A 41 73.04 44.03 -78.63
CA ASN A 41 73.11 43.26 -79.88
C ASN A 41 73.77 41.87 -79.71
N ILE A 42 73.69 41.28 -78.52
CA ILE A 42 74.26 39.96 -78.19
C ILE A 42 73.19 39.16 -77.42
N VAL A 43 73.06 37.86 -77.73
CA VAL A 43 72.17 36.95 -76.98
C VAL A 43 72.76 36.72 -75.58
N PRO A 44 71.98 36.90 -74.48
CA PRO A 44 72.48 36.77 -73.12
C PRO A 44 73.19 35.44 -72.81
N THR A 45 74.23 35.53 -71.98
CA THR A 45 75.08 34.42 -71.55
C THR A 45 75.16 34.33 -70.03
N VAL A 46 75.88 33.35 -69.47
CA VAL A 46 75.99 33.08 -68.01
C VAL A 46 76.55 34.25 -67.18
N THR A 47 77.07 35.30 -67.81
CA THR A 47 77.50 36.55 -67.15
C THR A 47 76.43 37.65 -67.13
N ASP A 48 75.34 37.50 -67.89
CA ASP A 48 74.35 38.54 -68.16
C ASP A 48 73.15 38.48 -67.21
N ASP A 49 72.85 39.60 -66.57
CA ASP A 49 71.60 39.82 -65.84
C ASP A 49 70.52 40.31 -66.82
N VAL A 50 69.50 39.47 -67.06
CA VAL A 50 68.49 39.70 -68.09
C VAL A 50 67.29 40.48 -67.56
N ILE A 51 66.86 41.52 -68.28
CA ILE A 51 65.57 42.19 -68.02
C ILE A 51 64.66 42.07 -69.24
N ILE A 52 63.43 41.59 -69.01
CA ILE A 52 62.31 41.66 -69.96
C ILE A 52 61.34 42.76 -69.47
N PRO A 53 61.28 43.94 -70.14
CA PRO A 53 60.40 45.02 -69.73
C PRO A 53 58.91 44.74 -70.02
N THR A 54 58.04 45.53 -69.40
CA THR A 54 56.58 45.47 -69.58
C THR A 54 56.15 45.57 -71.05
N GLY A 55 55.15 44.77 -71.44
CA GLY A 55 54.53 44.79 -72.77
C GLY A 55 55.25 44.00 -73.87
N PHE A 56 56.37 43.33 -73.57
CA PHE A 56 57.06 42.46 -74.51
C PHE A 56 56.68 40.98 -74.33
N THR A 57 56.62 40.25 -75.46
CA THR A 57 56.54 38.78 -75.51
C THR A 57 57.86 38.22 -76.03
N VAL A 58 58.40 37.20 -75.37
CA VAL A 58 59.72 36.60 -75.69
C VAL A 58 59.63 35.08 -75.73
N ASP A 59 60.17 34.45 -76.77
CA ASP A 59 60.18 33.01 -76.99
C ASP A 59 61.57 32.41 -76.73
N VAL A 60 61.71 31.62 -75.68
CA VAL A 60 62.92 30.81 -75.42
C VAL A 60 62.93 29.62 -76.38
N ASN A 61 63.35 29.88 -77.62
CA ASN A 61 63.34 28.94 -78.74
C ASN A 61 64.59 28.06 -78.81
N VAL A 62 65.68 28.47 -78.15
CA VAL A 62 66.93 27.71 -77.98
C VAL A 62 67.27 27.62 -76.50
N SER A 63 68.11 26.67 -76.12
CA SER A 63 68.58 26.57 -74.74
C SER A 63 69.37 27.82 -74.34
N ALA A 64 68.98 28.47 -73.25
CA ALA A 64 69.59 29.69 -72.73
C ALA A 64 70.24 29.40 -71.35
N SER A 65 71.43 29.95 -71.14
CA SER A 65 72.13 29.89 -69.85
C SER A 65 72.61 31.29 -69.48
N ILE A 66 72.11 31.84 -68.37
CA ILE A 66 72.24 33.25 -67.99
C ILE A 66 72.66 33.44 -66.53
N LYS A 67 72.91 34.69 -66.11
CA LYS A 67 73.21 35.00 -64.70
C LYS A 67 71.93 35.02 -63.87
N SER A 68 71.00 35.92 -64.21
CA SER A 68 69.67 36.02 -63.61
C SER A 68 68.65 36.51 -64.65
N ILE A 69 67.35 36.38 -64.37
CA ILE A 69 66.28 36.98 -65.17
C ILE A 69 65.25 37.74 -64.30
N GLN A 70 64.86 38.92 -64.76
CA GLN A 70 63.75 39.71 -64.22
C GLN A 70 62.71 39.99 -65.31
N LEU A 71 61.46 39.57 -65.07
CA LEU A 71 60.29 39.98 -65.84
C LEU A 71 59.59 41.15 -65.13
N GLN A 72 59.01 42.08 -65.88
CA GLN A 72 58.43 43.32 -65.34
C GLN A 72 57.05 43.64 -65.93
N GLY A 73 56.12 44.10 -65.10
CA GLY A 73 54.78 44.53 -65.54
C GLY A 73 54.01 43.44 -66.26
N ASN A 74 53.47 43.70 -67.44
CA ASN A 74 52.72 42.72 -68.25
C ASN A 74 53.59 42.05 -69.35
N SER A 75 54.84 41.70 -69.05
CA SER A 75 55.70 40.95 -69.97
C SER A 75 55.34 39.46 -70.02
N THR A 76 55.44 38.84 -71.20
CA THR A 76 55.20 37.40 -71.41
C THR A 76 56.48 36.67 -71.81
N LEU A 77 56.78 35.53 -71.18
CA LEU A 77 57.88 34.63 -71.54
C LEU A 77 57.34 33.26 -71.93
N ASN A 78 57.47 32.89 -73.20
CA ASN A 78 57.12 31.57 -73.71
C ASN A 78 58.36 30.67 -73.65
N ILE A 79 58.37 29.69 -72.73
CA ILE A 79 59.49 28.77 -72.54
C ILE A 79 59.22 27.52 -73.39
N GLY A 80 59.95 27.37 -74.50
CA GLY A 80 59.90 26.20 -75.39
C GLY A 80 61.21 25.42 -75.46
N ASN A 81 62.18 25.78 -74.61
CA ASN A 81 63.51 25.19 -74.54
C ASN A 81 64.13 25.54 -73.17
N ASN A 82 65.23 24.88 -72.80
CA ASN A 82 65.81 24.97 -71.46
C ASN A 82 66.28 26.39 -71.09
N LEU A 83 65.94 26.86 -69.90
CA LEU A 83 66.36 28.13 -69.31
C LEU A 83 67.14 27.87 -68.01
N THR A 84 68.44 28.12 -68.03
CA THR A 84 69.35 27.95 -66.89
C THR A 84 69.79 29.31 -66.34
N PHE A 85 69.77 29.50 -65.02
CA PHE A 85 70.27 30.70 -64.34
C PHE A 85 71.21 30.33 -63.18
N THR A 86 72.14 31.22 -62.84
CA THR A 86 73.19 30.98 -61.83
C THR A 86 73.05 31.85 -60.58
N GLN A 87 72.11 32.79 -60.58
CA GLN A 87 71.71 33.63 -59.45
C GLN A 87 70.18 33.80 -59.40
N ALA A 88 69.68 34.17 -58.22
CA ALA A 88 68.26 34.27 -57.95
C ALA A 88 67.52 35.15 -58.98
N SER A 89 66.41 34.64 -59.49
CA SER A 89 65.62 35.24 -60.57
C SER A 89 64.20 35.55 -60.11
N ASN A 90 63.52 36.51 -60.75
CA ASN A 90 62.24 37.02 -60.25
C ASN A 90 61.26 37.45 -61.35
N PHE A 91 60.07 36.87 -61.34
CA PHE A 91 58.94 37.30 -62.16
C PHE A 91 58.03 38.22 -61.36
N ALA A 92 57.77 39.44 -61.85
CA ALA A 92 56.98 40.44 -61.13
C ALA A 92 55.46 40.20 -61.21
N GLY A 93 54.70 40.87 -60.35
CA GLY A 93 53.23 40.88 -60.42
C GLY A 93 52.73 41.36 -61.78
N GLY A 94 51.83 40.58 -62.38
CA GLY A 94 51.23 40.84 -63.70
C GLY A 94 51.96 40.23 -64.89
N THR A 95 53.13 39.60 -64.69
CA THR A 95 53.87 38.94 -65.78
C THR A 95 53.32 37.55 -66.07
N THR A 96 53.47 37.04 -67.30
CA THR A 96 53.01 35.70 -67.70
C THR A 96 54.16 34.84 -68.20
N ILE A 97 54.17 33.56 -67.84
CA ILE A 97 55.16 32.59 -68.31
C ILE A 97 54.40 31.39 -68.88
N ASN A 98 54.41 31.23 -70.20
CA ASN A 98 53.81 30.07 -70.84
C ASN A 98 54.90 28.98 -70.93
N TRP A 99 54.86 28.01 -70.02
CA TRP A 99 55.82 26.93 -69.95
C TRP A 99 55.34 25.79 -70.86
N ASN A 100 55.87 25.76 -72.08
CA ASN A 100 55.42 24.87 -73.16
C ASN A 100 56.35 23.67 -73.35
N SER A 101 57.63 23.79 -73.00
CA SER A 101 58.59 22.67 -72.99
C SER A 101 59.88 23.04 -72.24
N GLY A 102 60.67 22.03 -71.91
CA GLY A 102 62.05 22.20 -71.44
C GLY A 102 62.19 22.51 -69.95
N TYR A 103 63.45 22.63 -69.55
CA TYR A 103 63.87 22.75 -68.15
C TYR A 103 63.90 24.22 -67.69
N ILE A 104 63.50 24.47 -66.44
CA ILE A 104 63.84 25.69 -65.69
C ILE A 104 64.82 25.28 -64.59
N THR A 105 66.07 25.76 -64.65
CA THR A 105 67.14 25.29 -63.76
C THR A 105 67.90 26.46 -63.13
N GLY A 106 67.85 26.58 -61.81
CA GLY A 106 68.72 27.43 -61.01
C GLY A 106 69.86 26.62 -60.41
N THR A 107 71.13 27.00 -60.63
CA THR A 107 72.25 26.25 -60.05
C THR A 107 72.42 26.56 -58.56
N SER A 108 71.74 25.82 -57.69
CA SER A 108 71.67 26.08 -56.23
C SER A 108 71.11 27.48 -55.92
N THR A 109 70.02 27.87 -56.58
CA THR A 109 69.42 29.20 -56.44
C THR A 109 67.92 29.22 -56.75
N SER A 110 67.24 30.30 -56.36
CA SER A 110 65.78 30.39 -56.41
C SER A 110 65.23 31.16 -57.62
N LEU A 111 64.00 30.83 -57.98
CA LEU A 111 63.15 31.59 -58.88
C LEU A 111 61.89 32.00 -58.12
N THR A 112 61.68 33.30 -57.93
CA THR A 112 60.46 33.82 -57.29
C THR A 112 59.44 34.19 -58.35
N ASN A 113 58.32 33.47 -58.41
CA ASN A 113 57.17 33.84 -59.22
C ASN A 113 56.17 34.68 -58.43
N ASN A 114 55.93 35.92 -58.85
CA ASN A 114 54.82 36.75 -58.38
C ASN A 114 53.79 37.01 -59.50
N GLY A 115 54.00 36.46 -60.70
CA GLY A 115 53.10 36.53 -61.85
C GLY A 115 52.34 35.21 -62.05
N THR A 116 51.93 34.92 -63.29
CA THR A 116 51.23 33.68 -63.65
C THR A 116 52.14 32.79 -64.51
N ILE A 117 52.50 31.62 -64.00
CA ILE A 117 53.01 30.51 -64.81
C ILE A 117 51.81 29.73 -65.35
N ALA A 118 51.84 29.39 -66.64
CA ALA A 118 50.79 28.64 -67.32
C ALA A 118 51.42 27.40 -68.00
N VAL A 119 50.91 26.23 -67.65
CA VAL A 119 51.23 24.94 -68.29
C VAL A 119 50.07 24.56 -69.21
N PHE A 120 50.37 23.90 -70.32
CA PHE A 120 49.42 23.50 -71.36
C PHE A 120 49.50 21.97 -71.58
N ASN A 121 49.70 21.50 -72.81
CA ASN A 121 49.58 20.07 -73.18
C ASN A 121 50.96 19.38 -73.36
N SER A 122 51.96 19.75 -72.57
CA SER A 122 53.34 19.28 -72.75
C SER A 122 54.12 19.35 -71.46
N ASN A 123 54.93 18.32 -71.23
CA ASN A 123 55.59 18.10 -69.95
C ASN A 123 56.85 18.97 -69.81
N VAL A 124 57.02 19.53 -68.61
CA VAL A 124 58.01 20.55 -68.27
C VAL A 124 58.77 20.19 -66.99
N PHE A 125 59.99 20.71 -66.81
CA PHE A 125 60.94 20.16 -65.83
C PHE A 125 61.56 21.23 -64.93
N LEU A 126 61.27 21.21 -63.62
CA LEU A 126 62.00 22.00 -62.63
C LEU A 126 63.31 21.28 -62.29
N GLY A 127 64.43 21.78 -62.81
CA GLY A 127 65.72 21.08 -62.74
C GLY A 127 66.34 21.05 -61.33
N SER A 128 67.22 20.08 -61.09
CA SER A 128 67.92 19.87 -59.81
C SER A 128 68.54 21.14 -59.22
N LEU A 129 68.52 21.25 -57.89
CA LEU A 129 69.05 22.36 -57.09
C LEU A 129 68.34 23.71 -57.33
N THR A 130 67.16 23.70 -57.94
CA THR A 130 66.31 24.89 -58.14
C THR A 130 65.24 24.99 -57.05
N THR A 131 65.04 26.19 -56.50
CA THR A 131 63.87 26.47 -55.63
C THR A 131 62.90 27.41 -56.35
N LEU A 132 61.77 26.91 -56.83
CA LEU A 132 60.68 27.73 -57.36
C LEU A 132 59.76 28.16 -56.21
N ILE A 133 59.77 29.46 -55.88
CA ILE A 133 58.90 30.06 -54.86
C ILE A 133 57.73 30.74 -55.56
N ASN A 134 56.53 30.18 -55.44
CA ASN A 134 55.30 30.76 -55.98
C ASN A 134 54.60 31.63 -54.94
N ASN A 135 54.67 32.95 -55.15
CA ASN A 135 53.85 33.97 -54.49
C ASN A 135 52.64 34.39 -55.35
N GLY A 136 52.59 33.94 -56.61
CA GLY A 136 51.60 34.31 -57.62
C GLY A 136 50.74 33.12 -58.03
N GLN A 137 50.62 32.85 -59.33
CA GLN A 137 49.80 31.76 -59.87
C GLN A 137 50.63 30.73 -60.65
N ILE A 138 50.27 29.46 -60.53
CA ILE A 138 50.65 28.36 -61.43
C ILE A 138 49.35 27.70 -61.92
N ASN A 139 49.04 27.80 -63.21
CA ASN A 139 47.79 27.31 -63.79
C ASN A 139 48.06 26.15 -64.76
N PHE A 140 47.48 24.98 -64.51
CA PHE A 140 47.39 23.87 -65.45
C PHE A 140 46.16 24.07 -66.34
N ASN A 141 46.38 24.48 -67.60
CA ASN A 141 45.34 24.75 -68.60
C ASN A 141 45.22 23.61 -69.63
N GLY A 142 45.78 22.43 -69.32
CA GLY A 142 45.88 21.29 -70.21
C GLY A 142 46.62 20.12 -69.57
N THR A 143 46.79 19.04 -70.34
CA THR A 143 47.26 17.70 -69.89
C THR A 143 48.80 17.62 -69.72
N GLY A 144 49.44 18.66 -69.18
CA GLY A 144 50.90 18.80 -69.13
C GLY A 144 51.46 18.72 -67.73
N ASP A 145 52.46 17.84 -67.54
CA ASP A 145 53.04 17.57 -66.22
C ASP A 145 54.13 18.58 -65.84
N ILE A 146 54.20 18.98 -64.57
CA ILE A 146 55.41 19.56 -63.97
C ILE A 146 56.20 18.44 -63.30
N TYR A 147 57.35 18.09 -63.87
CA TYR A 147 58.32 17.21 -63.25
C TYR A 147 59.23 17.98 -62.30
N ILE A 148 59.23 17.60 -61.02
CA ILE A 148 60.19 18.07 -60.02
C ILE A 148 61.37 17.10 -60.03
N VAL A 149 62.52 17.57 -60.50
CA VAL A 149 63.74 16.74 -60.61
C VAL A 149 64.45 16.68 -59.25
N THR A 150 65.10 15.56 -58.94
CA THR A 150 65.88 15.35 -57.70
C THR A 150 66.69 16.58 -57.26
N ASP A 151 66.61 16.90 -55.97
CA ASP A 151 67.15 18.08 -55.28
C ASP A 151 66.54 19.43 -55.71
N ALA A 152 65.40 19.44 -56.40
CA ALA A 152 64.60 20.64 -56.65
C ALA A 152 63.43 20.76 -55.66
N VAL A 153 62.99 21.99 -55.42
CA VAL A 153 61.87 22.30 -54.52
C VAL A 153 60.91 23.28 -55.20
N LEU A 154 59.62 22.97 -55.18
CA LEU A 154 58.55 23.91 -55.54
C LEU A 154 57.79 24.27 -54.25
N ASN A 155 57.92 25.51 -53.80
CA ASN A 155 57.16 26.03 -52.67
C ASN A 155 56.02 26.93 -53.17
N ASN A 156 54.77 26.52 -52.93
CA ASN A 156 53.61 27.41 -53.02
C ASN A 156 53.42 28.14 -51.69
N ALA A 157 53.97 29.35 -51.60
CA ALA A 157 53.96 30.16 -50.39
C ALA A 157 52.55 30.71 -50.07
N ILE A 158 52.36 31.30 -48.90
CA ILE A 158 51.06 31.75 -48.35
C ILE A 158 50.21 32.61 -49.31
N THR A 159 50.80 33.41 -50.20
CA THR A 159 50.04 34.21 -51.20
C THR A 159 49.93 33.53 -52.58
N GLY A 160 50.59 32.39 -52.76
CA GLY A 160 50.61 31.59 -53.96
C GLY A 160 49.33 30.79 -54.17
N THR A 161 48.94 30.65 -55.43
CA THR A 161 47.86 29.76 -55.88
C THR A 161 48.39 28.81 -56.94
N ILE A 162 48.12 27.51 -56.79
CA ILE A 162 48.19 26.51 -57.85
C ILE A 162 46.76 26.20 -58.28
N SER A 163 46.45 26.24 -59.57
CA SER A 163 45.12 26.00 -60.13
C SER A 163 45.13 24.90 -61.18
N PHE A 164 44.36 23.84 -60.94
CA PHE A 164 44.06 22.80 -61.92
C PHE A 164 42.72 23.08 -62.60
N LEU A 165 42.75 23.27 -63.92
CA LEU A 165 41.62 23.75 -64.74
C LEU A 165 41.30 22.83 -65.93
N ALA A 166 41.98 21.69 -66.04
CA ALA A 166 41.83 20.69 -67.09
C ALA A 166 42.29 19.31 -66.58
N ASP A 167 41.71 18.26 -67.17
CA ASP A 167 42.04 16.85 -66.92
C ASP A 167 43.53 16.53 -67.15
N GLY A 168 44.05 15.54 -66.43
CA GLY A 168 45.38 14.95 -66.61
C GLY A 168 46.57 15.80 -66.16
N GLY A 169 46.35 16.98 -65.56
CA GLY A 169 47.42 17.81 -65.01
C GLY A 169 48.08 17.17 -63.77
N ARG A 170 49.42 17.15 -63.72
CA ARG A 170 50.17 16.41 -62.70
C ARG A 170 51.43 17.13 -62.21
N PHE A 171 51.71 17.03 -60.91
CA PHE A 171 53.07 17.10 -60.37
C PHE A 171 53.66 15.69 -60.29
N SER A 172 54.87 15.50 -60.82
CA SER A 172 55.53 14.19 -60.82
C SER A 172 56.99 14.30 -60.37
N GLU A 173 57.48 13.29 -59.65
CA GLU A 173 58.90 13.14 -59.40
C GLU A 173 59.71 12.82 -60.67
N SER A 174 61.01 13.17 -60.67
CA SER A 174 61.97 12.78 -61.70
C SER A 174 63.37 12.54 -61.11
N GLY A 175 63.72 11.27 -60.90
CA GLY A 175 64.99 10.84 -60.29
C GLY A 175 64.77 10.09 -58.97
N ASN A 176 65.86 9.81 -58.24
CA ASN A 176 65.88 8.90 -57.10
C ASN A 176 66.26 9.61 -55.77
N GLY A 177 65.81 10.84 -55.60
CA GLY A 177 66.01 11.65 -54.40
C GLY A 177 65.05 12.84 -54.37
N SER A 178 64.99 13.51 -53.21
CA SER A 178 63.94 14.48 -52.81
C SER A 178 63.48 15.39 -53.95
N ASN A 179 62.17 15.48 -54.10
CA ASN A 179 61.48 16.08 -55.25
C ASN A 179 60.30 16.95 -54.78
N LEU A 180 60.58 17.75 -53.74
CA LEU A 180 59.62 18.32 -52.82
C LEU A 180 58.71 19.41 -53.43
N LEU A 181 57.40 19.22 -53.25
CA LEU A 181 56.34 20.21 -53.36
C LEU A 181 55.86 20.62 -51.96
N THR A 182 56.08 21.86 -51.53
CA THR A 182 55.47 22.40 -50.30
C THR A 182 54.28 23.31 -50.62
N ASN A 183 53.26 23.28 -49.78
CA ASN A 183 52.11 24.18 -49.85
C ASN A 183 51.83 24.84 -48.50
N ASP A 184 52.11 26.15 -48.44
CA ASP A 184 51.68 27.07 -47.39
C ASP A 184 50.50 27.95 -47.89
N GLY A 185 50.23 27.93 -49.20
CA GLY A 185 49.21 28.72 -49.90
C GLY A 185 47.97 27.92 -50.31
N LEU A 186 47.38 28.28 -51.46
CA LEU A 186 46.19 27.64 -52.01
C LEU A 186 46.53 26.68 -53.17
N ILE A 187 46.10 25.42 -53.07
CA ILE A 187 45.90 24.52 -54.22
C ILE A 187 44.39 24.46 -54.50
N VAL A 188 43.96 24.79 -55.72
CA VAL A 188 42.56 24.73 -56.13
C VAL A 188 42.36 23.85 -57.36
N VAL A 189 41.39 22.94 -57.29
CA VAL A 189 41.00 22.02 -58.36
C VAL A 189 39.59 22.37 -58.80
N THR A 190 39.39 22.62 -60.10
CA THR A 190 38.10 22.99 -60.69
C THR A 190 38.07 22.49 -62.13
N LEU A 191 37.83 21.19 -62.29
CA LEU A 191 37.92 20.50 -63.58
C LEU A 191 36.59 20.56 -64.37
N PRO A 192 36.61 20.39 -65.70
CA PRO A 192 35.42 20.40 -66.54
C PRO A 192 34.33 19.37 -66.18
N ASP A 193 34.72 18.11 -65.93
CA ASP A 193 33.82 17.02 -65.50
C ASP A 193 34.06 16.65 -64.02
N VAL A 194 33.16 15.85 -63.44
CA VAL A 194 33.31 15.30 -62.07
C VAL A 194 34.22 14.08 -62.02
N ASN A 195 34.44 13.43 -63.18
CA ASN A 195 35.30 12.26 -63.34
C ASN A 195 36.70 12.60 -63.92
N ASP A 196 36.97 13.87 -64.21
CA ASP A 196 38.32 14.33 -64.60
C ASP A 196 39.27 14.21 -63.40
N GLU A 197 40.54 13.92 -63.65
CA GLU A 197 41.52 13.62 -62.59
C GLU A 197 42.80 14.47 -62.66
N VAL A 198 43.31 14.90 -61.50
CA VAL A 198 44.63 15.55 -61.39
C VAL A 198 45.45 14.97 -60.23
N PHE A 199 46.78 15.07 -60.36
CA PHE A 199 47.70 14.16 -59.68
C PHE A 199 48.84 14.88 -58.93
N ILE A 200 49.05 14.53 -57.66
CA ILE A 200 50.23 14.90 -56.87
C ILE A 200 51.03 13.63 -56.57
N ASN A 201 51.99 13.36 -57.45
CA ASN A 201 52.81 12.14 -57.49
C ASN A 201 54.30 12.50 -57.35
N ALA A 202 54.58 13.30 -56.32
CA ALA A 202 55.90 13.72 -55.84
C ALA A 202 55.85 13.81 -54.31
N GLU A 203 56.99 13.97 -53.65
CA GLU A 203 57.10 14.28 -52.23
C GLU A 203 56.32 15.57 -51.91
N PHE A 204 55.26 15.47 -51.11
CA PHE A 204 54.35 16.58 -50.82
C PHE A 204 54.29 16.91 -49.33
N GLN A 205 54.31 18.21 -49.02
CA GLN A 205 54.11 18.74 -47.67
C GLN A 205 53.05 19.84 -47.68
N ASN A 206 51.95 19.66 -46.95
CA ASN A 206 50.96 20.71 -46.71
C ASN A 206 51.15 21.25 -45.29
N ASN A 207 51.58 22.51 -45.16
CA ASN A 207 51.96 23.13 -43.89
C ASN A 207 51.09 24.38 -43.68
N ASP A 208 50.02 24.30 -42.87
CA ASP A 208 48.94 25.30 -42.75
C ASP A 208 48.17 25.60 -44.07
N GLY A 209 48.61 25.04 -45.20
CA GLY A 209 48.11 25.32 -46.54
C GLY A 209 46.68 24.84 -46.81
N THR A 210 46.02 25.53 -47.74
CA THR A 210 44.65 25.21 -48.17
C THR A 210 44.62 24.39 -49.45
N ILE A 211 43.87 23.29 -49.44
CA ILE A 211 43.45 22.52 -50.61
C ILE A 211 41.94 22.74 -50.80
N GLN A 212 41.51 23.10 -52.01
CA GLN A 212 40.11 23.34 -52.36
C GLN A 212 39.72 22.59 -53.64
N VAL A 213 38.90 21.56 -53.52
CA VAL A 213 38.36 20.80 -54.66
C VAL A 213 36.91 21.21 -54.90
N ASN A 214 36.70 22.01 -55.94
CA ASN A 214 35.37 22.51 -56.32
C ASN A 214 34.63 21.54 -57.27
N ASN A 215 35.37 20.83 -58.12
CA ASN A 215 34.84 19.88 -59.11
C ASN A 215 35.97 18.97 -59.62
N GLY A 216 35.73 17.66 -59.73
CA GLY A 216 36.72 16.68 -60.18
C GLY A 216 37.53 16.03 -59.05
N ILE A 217 38.50 15.17 -59.40
CA ILE A 217 39.24 14.31 -58.47
C ILE A 217 40.68 14.80 -58.28
N LEU A 218 41.12 14.92 -57.03
CA LEU A 218 42.53 15.16 -56.65
C LEU A 218 43.16 13.89 -56.06
N ASN A 219 44.05 13.26 -56.83
CA ASN A 219 44.74 12.03 -56.47
C ASN A 219 46.13 12.32 -55.86
N PHE A 220 46.37 11.89 -54.62
CA PHE A 220 47.69 11.82 -54.00
C PHE A 220 48.27 10.42 -54.18
N ASN A 221 49.08 10.23 -55.22
CA ASN A 221 49.55 8.90 -55.65
C ASN A 221 51.08 8.91 -55.89
N ASN A 222 51.83 9.24 -54.83
CA ASN A 222 53.29 9.09 -54.85
C ASN A 222 53.67 7.59 -54.81
N GLY A 223 54.56 7.18 -55.72
CA GLY A 223 55.10 5.82 -55.81
C GLY A 223 56.42 5.63 -55.06
N SER A 224 57.01 6.69 -54.52
CA SER A 224 58.17 6.59 -53.60
C SER A 224 57.75 5.97 -52.26
N LEU A 225 58.75 5.57 -51.47
CA LEU A 225 58.59 5.11 -50.09
C LEU A 225 58.39 6.27 -49.09
N ASP A 226 58.52 7.51 -49.56
CA ASP A 226 58.40 8.73 -48.74
C ASP A 226 56.94 9.18 -48.62
N ALA A 227 56.43 9.16 -47.38
CA ALA A 227 55.03 9.49 -47.09
C ALA A 227 54.75 11.00 -47.14
N GLN A 228 53.58 11.39 -47.64
CA GLN A 228 53.17 12.80 -47.74
C GLN A 228 52.96 13.39 -46.35
N VAL A 229 53.57 14.54 -46.03
CA VAL A 229 53.48 15.13 -44.68
C VAL A 229 52.38 16.18 -44.64
N LEU A 230 51.36 15.95 -43.82
CA LEU A 230 50.23 16.86 -43.64
C LEU A 230 50.28 17.47 -42.23
N THR A 231 50.35 18.81 -42.16
CA THR A 231 50.43 19.57 -40.91
C THR A 231 49.42 20.72 -40.92
N ASP A 232 48.45 20.67 -40.01
CA ASP A 232 47.49 21.75 -39.67
C ASP A 232 46.77 22.45 -40.86
N GLY A 233 46.56 21.71 -41.97
CA GLY A 233 46.04 22.24 -43.23
C GLY A 233 44.50 22.29 -43.37
N ILE A 234 44.03 23.15 -44.28
CA ILE A 234 42.60 23.31 -44.63
C ILE A 234 42.26 22.48 -45.88
N TYR A 235 41.21 21.67 -45.83
CA TYR A 235 40.72 20.87 -46.96
C TYR A 235 39.23 21.12 -47.17
N ASN A 236 38.90 21.83 -48.25
CA ASN A 236 37.52 22.12 -48.64
C ASN A 236 37.14 21.29 -49.86
N VAL A 237 36.09 20.48 -49.75
CA VAL A 237 35.62 19.58 -50.81
C VAL A 237 34.14 19.88 -51.08
N ALA A 238 33.83 20.38 -52.27
CA ALA A 238 32.46 20.58 -52.73
C ALA A 238 31.78 19.24 -53.08
N SER A 239 30.45 19.21 -53.22
CA SER A 239 29.67 17.98 -53.43
C SER A 239 29.91 17.25 -54.77
N THR A 240 30.77 17.79 -55.63
CA THR A 240 31.25 17.16 -56.88
C THR A 240 32.79 17.12 -56.95
N GLY A 241 33.45 17.32 -55.81
CA GLY A 241 34.88 17.15 -55.62
C GLY A 241 35.19 15.86 -54.85
N ILE A 242 36.35 15.27 -55.14
CA ILE A 242 36.88 14.10 -54.43
C ILE A 242 38.37 14.33 -54.13
N ILE A 243 38.83 13.87 -52.96
CA ILE A 243 40.27 13.75 -52.64
C ILE A 243 40.58 12.28 -52.35
N ASP A 244 41.56 11.73 -53.08
CA ASP A 244 41.99 10.34 -52.97
C ASP A 244 43.41 10.25 -52.39
N PHE A 245 43.54 9.67 -51.19
CA PHE A 245 44.83 9.42 -50.54
C PHE A 245 45.29 7.97 -50.80
N ASP A 246 45.96 7.79 -51.95
CA ASP A 246 46.54 6.51 -52.41
C ASP A 246 47.97 6.28 -51.95
N SER A 247 48.75 7.33 -51.73
CA SER A 247 50.07 7.25 -51.07
C SER A 247 49.94 7.30 -49.55
N ALA A 248 50.85 6.63 -48.84
CA ALA A 248 50.92 6.74 -47.39
C ALA A 248 51.13 8.22 -46.95
N ILE A 249 50.51 8.60 -45.85
CA ILE A 249 50.60 9.95 -45.27
C ILE A 249 51.22 9.91 -43.87
N THR A 250 51.96 10.95 -43.50
CA THR A 250 52.36 11.24 -42.12
C THR A 250 51.61 12.48 -41.66
N LEU A 251 50.95 12.38 -40.51
CA LEU A 251 50.00 13.38 -40.03
C LEU A 251 50.41 13.92 -38.66
N SER A 252 50.35 15.24 -38.51
CA SER A 252 50.51 15.95 -37.25
C SER A 252 49.56 17.15 -37.19
N GLY A 253 48.90 17.36 -36.05
CA GLY A 253 47.90 18.43 -35.93
C GLY A 253 46.59 18.09 -36.66
N SER A 254 45.87 19.10 -37.11
CA SER A 254 44.48 18.97 -37.57
C SER A 254 44.31 19.06 -39.08
N LEU A 255 43.54 18.15 -39.67
CA LEU A 255 42.91 18.37 -40.98
C LEU A 255 41.50 18.89 -40.74
N TYR A 256 41.17 20.07 -41.28
CA TYR A 256 39.86 20.72 -41.06
C TYR A 256 39.36 21.44 -42.31
N GLY A 257 38.07 21.76 -42.38
CA GLY A 257 37.47 22.43 -43.53
C GLY A 257 36.02 22.04 -43.80
N ALA A 258 35.52 22.36 -44.99
CA ALA A 258 34.16 22.07 -45.42
C ALA A 258 34.09 20.82 -46.33
N LEU A 259 33.69 19.68 -45.77
CA LEU A 259 33.57 18.37 -46.42
C LEU A 259 32.11 18.10 -46.86
N ASN A 260 31.80 18.48 -48.11
CA ASN A 260 30.50 18.24 -48.75
C ASN A 260 30.59 17.23 -49.91
N GLY A 261 31.81 16.92 -50.37
CA GLY A 261 32.16 15.77 -51.21
C GLY A 261 33.09 14.81 -50.46
N THR A 262 33.65 13.84 -51.16
CA THR A 262 34.28 12.66 -50.53
C THR A 262 35.78 12.83 -50.30
N ILE A 263 36.29 12.32 -49.17
CA ILE A 263 37.70 11.93 -49.01
C ILE A 263 37.76 10.40 -49.02
N ASN A 264 38.53 9.79 -49.93
CA ASN A 264 38.82 8.36 -49.88
C ASN A 264 40.21 8.14 -49.26
N TRP A 265 40.24 7.49 -48.10
CA TRP A 265 41.44 7.08 -47.39
C TRP A 265 41.75 5.62 -47.72
N ARG A 266 42.84 5.39 -48.49
CA ARG A 266 43.14 4.08 -49.10
C ARG A 266 44.52 3.49 -48.77
N ASN A 267 45.38 4.23 -48.06
CA ASN A 267 46.74 3.78 -47.68
C ASN A 267 47.10 4.24 -46.24
N ASN A 268 48.26 3.83 -45.73
CA ASN A 268 48.63 3.98 -44.32
C ASN A 268 48.73 5.45 -43.88
N THR A 269 48.16 5.74 -42.71
CA THR A 269 48.29 7.02 -42.01
C THR A 269 49.22 6.86 -40.82
N LYS A 270 50.32 7.61 -40.80
CA LYS A 270 51.27 7.59 -39.70
C LYS A 270 51.08 8.78 -38.77
N VAL A 271 50.75 8.50 -37.51
CA VAL A 271 50.86 9.48 -36.42
C VAL A 271 52.00 9.02 -35.51
N ALA A 272 52.97 9.89 -35.24
CA ALA A 272 54.15 9.51 -34.47
C ALA A 272 53.84 9.39 -32.97
N LEU A 273 54.45 8.42 -32.28
CA LEU A 273 54.37 8.22 -30.84
C LEU A 273 54.50 9.51 -30.03
N GLY A 274 53.47 9.82 -29.24
CA GLY A 274 53.39 11.03 -28.42
C GLY A 274 52.85 12.28 -29.13
N ASN A 275 52.52 12.20 -30.43
CA ASN A 275 51.75 13.22 -31.14
C ASN A 275 50.26 12.83 -31.22
N ASN A 276 49.41 13.86 -31.25
CA ASN A 276 48.00 13.73 -31.61
C ASN A 276 47.76 14.32 -33.01
N ALA A 277 46.78 13.74 -33.71
CA ALA A 277 46.29 14.16 -35.01
C ALA A 277 44.76 14.22 -35.00
N TYR A 278 44.15 15.08 -35.81
CA TYR A 278 42.71 15.30 -35.80
C TYR A 278 42.09 15.29 -37.20
N PHE A 279 41.01 14.51 -37.39
CA PHE A 279 40.09 14.67 -38.52
C PHE A 279 38.89 15.51 -38.06
N ASN A 280 38.91 16.80 -38.38
CA ASN A 280 38.02 17.81 -37.80
C ASN A 280 37.27 18.58 -38.90
N PHE A 281 36.55 17.83 -39.75
CA PHE A 281 35.81 18.40 -40.88
C PHE A 281 34.38 18.80 -40.49
N THR A 282 33.88 19.82 -41.16
CA THR A 282 32.48 20.30 -41.05
C THR A 282 31.77 20.03 -42.37
N GLY A 283 30.51 19.59 -42.35
CA GLY A 283 29.77 19.31 -43.57
C GLY A 283 28.83 18.12 -43.44
N ASN A 284 28.53 17.46 -44.54
CA ASN A 284 27.54 16.37 -44.63
C ASN A 284 28.03 15.13 -45.40
N ALA A 285 29.29 15.10 -45.83
CA ALA A 285 29.91 13.97 -46.52
C ALA A 285 30.91 13.23 -45.62
N THR A 286 31.38 12.06 -46.08
CA THR A 286 32.15 11.09 -45.28
C THR A 286 33.61 11.01 -45.70
N ILE A 287 34.45 10.58 -44.75
CA ILE A 287 35.76 10.00 -45.04
C ILE A 287 35.53 8.50 -45.29
N ASN A 288 35.64 8.04 -46.53
CA ASN A 288 35.55 6.62 -46.85
C ASN A 288 36.90 5.97 -46.55
N TRP A 289 36.96 5.05 -45.58
CA TRP A 289 38.15 4.26 -45.29
C TRP A 289 37.99 2.87 -45.91
N THR A 290 38.87 2.51 -46.85
CA THR A 290 38.73 1.27 -47.64
C THR A 290 39.92 0.33 -47.57
N SER A 291 41.07 0.82 -47.12
CA SER A 291 42.31 0.06 -47.03
C SER A 291 43.40 0.84 -46.30
N GLY A 292 44.43 0.13 -45.82
CA GLY A 292 45.58 0.71 -45.13
C GLY A 292 45.46 0.67 -43.61
N ALA A 293 46.51 1.13 -42.94
CA ALA A 293 46.68 1.06 -41.49
C ALA A 293 46.93 2.43 -40.85
N LEU A 294 46.36 2.66 -39.67
CA LEU A 294 46.88 3.64 -38.72
C LEU A 294 48.14 3.06 -38.07
N VAL A 295 49.25 3.80 -38.10
CA VAL A 295 50.59 3.34 -37.66
C VAL A 295 51.39 4.43 -36.95
N GLY A 296 52.45 4.05 -36.25
CA GLY A 296 53.45 4.94 -35.66
C GLY A 296 53.32 5.25 -34.17
N GLY A 297 52.27 4.77 -33.49
CA GLY A 297 52.10 4.83 -32.04
C GLY A 297 51.52 6.14 -31.49
N GLY A 298 51.06 7.04 -32.36
CA GLY A 298 50.35 8.26 -31.97
C GLY A 298 48.83 8.08 -31.96
N THR A 299 48.12 9.14 -31.55
CA THR A 299 46.65 9.18 -31.50
C THR A 299 46.07 9.90 -32.70
N LEU A 300 45.12 9.28 -33.40
CA LEU A 300 44.24 9.94 -34.37
C LEU A 300 42.85 10.10 -33.76
N THR A 301 42.43 11.36 -33.56
CA THR A 301 41.11 11.70 -33.04
C THR A 301 40.15 12.05 -34.18
N ASN A 302 39.11 11.25 -34.35
CA ASN A 302 38.05 11.45 -35.33
C ASN A 302 36.90 12.30 -34.76
N ASN A 303 36.81 13.56 -35.21
CA ASN A 303 35.66 14.43 -34.98
C ASN A 303 34.75 14.51 -36.23
N SER A 304 34.83 13.53 -37.15
CA SER A 304 34.15 13.50 -38.45
C SER A 304 33.39 12.18 -38.66
N VAL A 305 32.61 12.05 -39.75
CA VAL A 305 32.01 10.76 -40.11
C VAL A 305 32.98 9.94 -40.97
N ILE A 306 33.52 8.86 -40.40
CA ILE A 306 34.25 7.82 -41.13
C ILE A 306 33.25 6.74 -41.59
N ASN A 307 33.44 6.24 -42.81
CA ASN A 307 32.62 5.19 -43.39
C ASN A 307 33.49 4.05 -43.94
N LEU A 308 33.35 2.85 -43.38
CA LEU A 308 33.95 1.63 -43.89
C LEU A 308 33.04 1.02 -44.96
N LEU A 309 33.68 0.64 -46.06
CA LEU A 309 33.04 -0.01 -47.21
C LEU A 309 33.37 -1.51 -47.19
N THR A 310 33.92 -2.09 -48.25
CA THR A 310 34.12 -3.54 -48.42
C THR A 310 35.57 -4.00 -48.26
N GLY A 311 36.43 -3.20 -47.62
CA GLY A 311 37.87 -3.45 -47.56
C GLY A 311 38.39 -3.25 -46.14
N ASN A 312 39.28 -4.16 -45.73
CA ASN A 312 39.71 -4.28 -44.34
C ASN A 312 40.81 -3.26 -44.01
N VAL A 313 40.75 -2.71 -42.80
CA VAL A 313 41.63 -1.65 -42.30
C VAL A 313 42.26 -2.05 -40.98
N PHE A 314 43.35 -1.39 -40.57
CA PHE A 314 44.18 -1.85 -39.46
C PHE A 314 44.58 -0.73 -38.48
N ILE A 315 44.69 -1.06 -37.19
CA ILE A 315 45.21 -0.20 -36.11
C ILE A 315 46.48 -0.84 -35.56
N ASN A 316 47.66 -0.41 -36.03
CA ASN A 316 48.94 -1.09 -35.81
C ASN A 316 49.96 -0.22 -35.05
N ASP A 317 51.12 -0.79 -34.72
CA ASP A 317 52.26 -0.10 -34.08
C ASP A 317 51.89 0.63 -32.76
N ALA A 318 51.00 0.05 -31.95
CA ALA A 318 50.44 0.65 -30.73
C ALA A 318 49.77 2.03 -30.94
N SER A 319 49.15 2.25 -32.10
CA SER A 319 48.44 3.50 -32.41
C SER A 319 47.01 3.50 -31.83
N ILE A 320 46.48 4.70 -31.57
CA ILE A 320 45.15 4.89 -30.96
C ILE A 320 44.22 5.62 -31.95
N LEU A 321 43.02 5.09 -32.16
CA LEU A 321 41.93 5.76 -32.85
C LEU A 321 40.87 6.19 -31.82
N GLU A 322 40.81 7.48 -31.50
CA GLU A 322 39.72 8.05 -30.68
C GLU A 322 38.56 8.46 -31.59
N ASN A 323 37.33 8.05 -31.27
CA ASN A 323 36.12 8.46 -31.98
C ASN A 323 35.28 9.41 -31.13
N ASN A 324 35.08 10.64 -31.61
CA ASN A 324 34.25 11.70 -31.02
C ASN A 324 33.08 12.10 -31.94
N SER A 325 32.83 11.33 -33.00
CA SER A 325 31.77 11.58 -33.96
C SER A 325 31.19 10.25 -34.42
N GLU A 326 31.45 9.76 -35.64
CA GLU A 326 30.86 8.51 -36.10
C GLU A 326 31.80 7.65 -36.95
N ILE A 327 31.79 6.33 -36.67
CA ILE A 327 32.37 5.30 -37.53
C ILE A 327 31.22 4.41 -38.00
N ARG A 328 30.96 4.39 -39.31
CA ARG A 328 29.91 3.58 -39.93
C ARG A 328 30.50 2.37 -40.64
N PHE A 329 29.91 1.19 -40.44
CA PHE A 329 30.13 0.01 -41.29
C PHE A 329 28.95 -0.09 -42.28
N THR A 330 29.13 0.36 -43.52
CA THR A 330 28.12 0.25 -44.60
C THR A 330 28.46 -0.81 -45.64
N GLY A 331 29.49 -1.60 -45.38
CA GLY A 331 29.88 -2.78 -46.15
C GLY A 331 30.73 -3.73 -45.30
N THR A 332 31.16 -4.82 -45.92
CA THR A 332 31.78 -6.00 -45.28
C THR A 332 33.24 -5.79 -44.85
N GLY A 333 33.67 -4.57 -44.52
CA GLY A 333 35.07 -4.23 -44.23
C GLY A 333 35.37 -4.26 -42.74
N ASP A 334 36.29 -5.13 -42.32
CA ASP A 334 36.66 -5.31 -40.90
C ASP A 334 37.71 -4.29 -40.42
N ILE A 335 37.66 -3.93 -39.13
CA ILE A 335 38.75 -3.24 -38.42
C ILE A 335 39.59 -4.28 -37.67
N TYR A 336 40.83 -4.44 -38.08
CA TYR A 336 41.81 -5.25 -37.35
C TYR A 336 42.57 -4.40 -36.33
N ILE A 337 42.45 -4.75 -35.04
CA ILE A 337 43.23 -4.12 -33.99
C ILE A 337 44.52 -4.94 -33.79
N GLY A 338 45.66 -4.29 -33.97
CA GLY A 338 46.99 -4.85 -33.79
C GLY A 338 47.41 -4.89 -32.32
N THR A 339 48.51 -5.59 -32.04
CA THR A 339 49.12 -5.62 -30.71
C THR A 339 49.40 -4.20 -30.17
N ASP A 340 48.89 -3.97 -28.97
CA ASP A 340 48.85 -2.73 -28.19
C ASP A 340 48.12 -1.56 -28.89
N GLY A 341 47.34 -1.87 -29.93
CA GLY A 341 46.45 -0.92 -30.61
C GLY A 341 45.12 -0.74 -29.87
N VAL A 342 44.54 0.46 -29.99
CA VAL A 342 43.29 0.82 -29.30
C VAL A 342 42.32 1.54 -30.24
N VAL A 343 41.06 1.14 -30.22
CA VAL A 343 39.93 1.93 -30.74
C VAL A 343 39.10 2.37 -29.54
N ASN A 344 38.97 3.68 -29.33
CA ASN A 344 38.22 4.26 -28.23
C ASN A 344 36.99 5.01 -28.74
N ASN A 345 35.80 4.45 -28.54
CA ASN A 345 34.54 5.16 -28.77
C ASN A 345 34.18 5.98 -27.52
N THR A 346 34.52 7.27 -27.54
CA THR A 346 34.31 8.16 -26.38
C THR A 346 32.82 8.45 -26.17
N SER A 347 32.47 9.10 -25.07
CA SER A 347 31.08 9.57 -24.78
C SER A 347 30.51 10.60 -25.76
N LEU A 348 31.26 11.01 -26.79
CA LEU A 348 30.77 11.77 -27.96
C LEU A 348 30.68 10.93 -29.25
N GLY A 349 31.28 9.74 -29.25
CA GLY A 349 31.39 8.83 -30.38
C GLY A 349 30.18 7.91 -30.55
N THR A 350 29.91 7.58 -31.81
CA THR A 350 28.98 6.52 -32.23
C THR A 350 29.70 5.55 -33.16
N ILE A 351 29.51 4.24 -32.94
CA ILE A 351 29.85 3.19 -33.91
C ILE A 351 28.53 2.61 -34.45
N SER A 352 28.33 2.67 -35.77
CA SER A 352 27.08 2.30 -36.43
C SER A 352 27.30 1.11 -37.37
N PHE A 353 26.81 -0.07 -37.02
CA PHE A 353 26.79 -1.25 -37.89
C PHE A 353 25.50 -1.26 -38.73
N LEU A 354 25.64 -1.17 -40.05
CA LEU A 354 24.55 -0.98 -41.01
C LEU A 354 24.59 -2.01 -42.18
N ALA A 355 25.41 -3.06 -42.04
CA ALA A 355 25.63 -4.09 -43.06
C ALA A 355 26.04 -5.42 -42.41
N HIS A 356 25.71 -6.54 -43.06
CA HIS A 356 26.20 -7.87 -42.67
C HIS A 356 27.73 -7.95 -42.81
N ALA A 357 28.41 -8.38 -41.74
CA ALA A 357 29.87 -8.33 -41.59
C ALA A 357 30.47 -6.91 -41.69
N GLY A 358 31.67 -6.75 -41.13
CA GLY A 358 32.18 -5.45 -40.69
C GLY A 358 32.41 -5.55 -39.19
N ASN A 359 33.48 -6.25 -38.81
CA ASN A 359 33.74 -6.73 -37.47
C ASN A 359 34.92 -5.98 -36.83
N PHE A 360 35.03 -6.05 -35.51
CA PHE A 360 36.29 -5.78 -34.81
C PHE A 360 37.04 -7.09 -34.63
N VAL A 361 38.26 -7.17 -35.15
CA VAL A 361 39.04 -8.40 -35.25
C VAL A 361 40.42 -8.23 -34.62
N GLU A 362 40.85 -9.18 -33.81
CA GLU A 362 42.19 -9.15 -33.22
C GLU A 362 43.29 -9.49 -34.24
N SER A 363 44.49 -8.94 -34.04
CA SER A 363 45.67 -9.29 -34.83
C SER A 363 46.99 -9.15 -34.06
N GLY A 364 47.77 -10.23 -34.03
CA GLY A 364 48.99 -10.32 -33.23
C GLY A 364 48.78 -11.12 -31.94
N ASN A 365 49.67 -10.91 -30.96
CA ASN A 365 49.77 -11.74 -29.75
C ASN A 365 49.87 -10.86 -28.48
N GLY A 366 49.00 -9.86 -28.35
CA GLY A 366 49.00 -8.90 -27.24
C GLY A 366 47.73 -8.06 -27.24
N THR A 367 47.65 -7.10 -26.31
CA THR A 367 46.42 -6.33 -26.04
C THR A 367 45.85 -5.71 -27.32
N ASN A 368 44.53 -5.76 -27.48
CA ASN A 368 43.86 -5.26 -28.69
C ASN A 368 42.47 -4.76 -28.29
N ILE A 369 42.38 -3.47 -27.95
CA ILE A 369 41.28 -2.97 -27.10
C ILE A 369 40.28 -2.15 -27.92
N LEU A 370 39.01 -2.51 -27.82
CA LEU A 370 37.86 -1.67 -28.17
C LEU A 370 37.21 -1.15 -26.88
N THR A 371 37.36 0.14 -26.57
CA THR A 371 36.65 0.77 -25.44
C THR A 371 35.38 1.48 -25.91
N ASN A 372 34.31 1.42 -25.12
CA ASN A 372 33.05 2.12 -25.37
C ASN A 372 32.56 2.86 -24.13
N ASP A 373 32.71 4.19 -24.18
CA ASP A 373 32.09 5.16 -23.27
C ASP A 373 30.90 5.89 -23.96
N GLY A 374 30.68 5.60 -25.25
CA GLY A 374 29.70 6.25 -26.12
C GLY A 374 28.56 5.34 -26.53
N LEU A 375 28.13 5.46 -27.80
CA LEU A 375 27.05 4.67 -28.38
C LEU A 375 27.58 3.64 -29.40
N ILE A 376 27.14 2.40 -29.29
CA ILE A 376 27.20 1.40 -30.37
C ILE A 376 25.78 1.14 -30.86
N VAL A 377 25.53 1.22 -32.16
CA VAL A 377 24.24 0.94 -32.82
C VAL A 377 24.40 -0.21 -33.80
N VAL A 378 23.46 -1.16 -33.77
CA VAL A 378 23.36 -2.30 -34.69
C VAL A 378 21.96 -2.28 -35.32
N ASP A 379 21.89 -1.83 -36.58
CA ASP A 379 20.67 -1.77 -37.41
C ASP A 379 20.98 -2.44 -38.76
N LEU A 380 21.02 -3.79 -38.75
CA LEU A 380 21.42 -4.59 -39.90
C LEU A 380 20.26 -4.82 -40.88
N PRO A 381 20.52 -5.20 -42.15
CA PRO A 381 19.46 -5.40 -43.14
C PRO A 381 18.45 -6.53 -42.82
N ASP A 382 18.88 -7.60 -42.16
CA ASP A 382 18.04 -8.74 -41.72
C ASP A 382 18.27 -9.04 -40.23
N ALA A 383 17.25 -9.53 -39.52
CA ALA A 383 17.36 -9.92 -38.11
C ALA A 383 18.31 -11.11 -37.86
N ASN A 384 18.64 -11.86 -38.93
CA ASN A 384 19.61 -12.97 -38.90
C ASN A 384 21.02 -12.53 -39.34
N ASP A 385 21.22 -11.26 -39.74
CA ASP A 385 22.56 -10.73 -40.01
C ASP A 385 23.34 -10.59 -38.71
N GLN A 386 24.67 -10.74 -38.80
CA GLN A 386 25.54 -10.81 -37.63
C GLN A 386 26.76 -9.89 -37.78
N VAL A 387 27.18 -9.30 -36.66
CA VAL A 387 28.47 -8.64 -36.48
C VAL A 387 29.15 -9.14 -35.22
N TYR A 388 30.48 -9.20 -35.25
CA TYR A 388 31.32 -9.76 -34.19
C TYR A 388 32.31 -8.73 -33.63
N ILE A 389 32.50 -8.80 -32.31
CA ILE A 389 33.61 -8.21 -31.59
C ILE A 389 34.48 -9.38 -31.10
N TYR A 390 35.57 -9.63 -31.85
CA TYR A 390 36.58 -10.65 -31.57
C TYR A 390 37.80 -10.08 -30.82
N THR A 391 37.76 -8.81 -30.42
CA THR A 391 38.82 -8.12 -29.68
C THR A 391 38.53 -8.09 -28.18
N GLU A 392 39.51 -7.67 -27.37
CA GLU A 392 39.22 -7.24 -26.00
C GLU A 392 38.22 -6.06 -26.08
N PHE A 393 37.15 -6.13 -25.28
CA PHE A 393 36.09 -5.13 -25.23
C PHE A 393 35.89 -4.61 -23.82
N GLN A 394 35.82 -3.29 -23.68
CA GLN A 394 35.61 -2.61 -22.40
C GLN A 394 34.44 -1.62 -22.55
N ASN A 395 33.30 -1.90 -21.92
CA ASN A 395 32.17 -0.97 -21.85
C ASN A 395 32.20 -0.26 -20.50
N ASN A 396 32.39 1.07 -20.50
CA ASN A 396 32.48 1.89 -19.28
C ASN A 396 31.39 2.97 -19.35
N ASP A 397 30.28 2.82 -18.62
CA ASP A 397 29.05 3.62 -18.76
C ASP A 397 28.39 3.61 -20.18
N GLY A 398 29.03 3.00 -21.18
CA GLY A 398 28.63 3.04 -22.58
C GLY A 398 27.25 2.44 -22.87
N THR A 399 26.61 2.96 -23.91
CA THR A 399 25.32 2.48 -24.43
C THR A 399 25.53 1.58 -25.64
N MET A 400 24.80 0.46 -25.68
CA MET A 400 24.65 -0.40 -26.85
C MET A 400 23.17 -0.52 -27.22
N GLN A 401 22.86 -0.31 -28.49
CA GLN A 401 21.51 -0.33 -29.05
C GLN A 401 21.47 -1.30 -30.24
N VAL A 402 20.68 -2.36 -30.12
CA VAL A 402 20.48 -3.35 -31.19
C VAL A 402 19.04 -3.25 -31.68
N ASP A 403 18.86 -2.53 -32.79
CA ASP A 403 17.57 -2.27 -33.42
C ASP A 403 17.16 -3.41 -34.37
N ASN A 404 18.13 -4.03 -35.07
CA ASN A 404 17.91 -5.20 -35.91
C ASN A 404 19.22 -6.00 -36.11
N GLY A 405 19.15 -7.32 -35.97
CA GLY A 405 20.31 -8.22 -36.17
C GLY A 405 21.02 -8.63 -34.86
N ILE A 406 22.17 -9.30 -35.00
CA ILE A 406 22.86 -9.99 -33.89
C ILE A 406 24.25 -9.41 -33.65
N LEU A 407 24.51 -8.94 -32.42
CA LEU A 407 25.82 -8.51 -31.92
C LEU A 407 26.45 -9.62 -31.08
N ASN A 408 27.65 -10.07 -31.46
CA ASN A 408 28.30 -11.26 -30.87
C ASN A 408 29.63 -10.86 -30.21
N PHE A 409 29.81 -11.21 -28.93
CA PHE A 409 31.07 -11.05 -28.19
C PHE A 409 31.76 -12.41 -28.07
N SER A 410 32.68 -12.68 -28.99
CA SER A 410 33.25 -14.02 -29.22
C SER A 410 34.78 -14.02 -29.32
N HIS A 411 35.45 -13.11 -28.58
CA HIS A 411 36.91 -13.00 -28.46
C HIS A 411 37.60 -14.34 -28.13
N SER A 412 38.69 -14.63 -28.84
CA SER A 412 39.33 -15.95 -28.92
C SER A 412 40.34 -16.27 -27.81
N VAL A 413 40.75 -15.27 -27.01
CA VAL A 413 41.80 -15.37 -26.00
C VAL A 413 41.19 -15.66 -24.63
N LEU A 414 42.02 -16.02 -23.64
CA LEU A 414 41.60 -16.28 -22.25
C LEU A 414 41.33 -14.99 -21.43
N GLU A 415 41.37 -13.83 -22.07
CA GLU A 415 41.14 -12.52 -21.45
C GLU A 415 39.65 -12.18 -21.55
N ALA A 416 39.07 -11.65 -20.48
CA ALA A 416 37.62 -11.49 -20.34
C ALA A 416 37.18 -10.06 -20.67
N GLN A 417 36.05 -9.92 -21.37
CA GLN A 417 35.48 -8.60 -21.71
C GLN A 417 35.11 -7.85 -20.42
N VAL A 418 35.45 -6.57 -20.31
CA VAL A 418 35.21 -5.78 -19.10
C VAL A 418 33.92 -4.99 -19.26
N LEU A 419 32.90 -5.30 -18.45
CA LEU A 419 31.65 -4.56 -18.40
C LEU A 419 31.58 -3.82 -17.06
N THR A 420 31.66 -2.49 -17.12
CA THR A 420 31.59 -1.57 -15.98
C THR A 420 30.41 -0.63 -16.20
N ASP A 421 29.29 -0.94 -15.56
CA ASP A 421 27.99 -0.28 -15.80
C ASP A 421 27.57 -0.32 -17.29
N GLY A 422 26.56 0.49 -17.66
CA GLY A 422 26.13 0.72 -19.05
C GLY A 422 24.66 0.44 -19.34
N ILE A 423 24.26 0.73 -20.58
CA ILE A 423 22.87 0.67 -21.06
C ILE A 423 22.78 -0.23 -22.29
N TYR A 424 21.93 -1.26 -22.22
CA TYR A 424 21.79 -2.32 -23.21
C TYR A 424 20.34 -2.35 -23.69
N ASN A 425 20.09 -1.75 -24.86
CA ASN A 425 18.76 -1.65 -25.46
C ASN A 425 18.67 -2.64 -26.62
N ILE A 426 17.74 -3.60 -26.56
CA ILE A 426 17.57 -4.66 -27.55
C ILE A 426 16.10 -4.67 -27.97
N THR A 427 15.79 -4.34 -29.22
CA THR A 427 14.40 -4.41 -29.73
C THR A 427 13.99 -5.87 -29.97
N SER A 428 12.70 -6.12 -30.24
CA SER A 428 12.19 -7.46 -30.60
C SER A 428 12.80 -8.12 -31.85
N THR A 429 13.67 -7.41 -32.59
CA THR A 429 14.42 -7.90 -33.75
C THR A 429 15.93 -7.86 -33.56
N GLY A 430 16.41 -7.42 -32.38
CA GLY A 430 17.81 -7.46 -31.98
C GLY A 430 18.16 -8.70 -31.16
N THR A 431 19.45 -9.02 -31.10
CA THR A 431 20.02 -10.00 -30.16
C THR A 431 21.45 -9.61 -29.76
N ILE A 432 21.80 -9.83 -28.49
CA ILE A 432 23.19 -9.77 -27.99
C ILE A 432 23.62 -11.15 -27.47
N ASP A 433 24.71 -11.69 -28.02
CA ASP A 433 25.31 -12.97 -27.62
C ASP A 433 26.65 -12.73 -26.87
N PHE A 434 26.68 -13.01 -25.57
CA PHE A 434 27.90 -13.02 -24.76
C PHE A 434 28.49 -14.44 -24.70
N ASP A 435 29.19 -14.86 -25.75
CA ASP A 435 29.86 -16.18 -25.82
C ASP A 435 31.15 -16.23 -24.97
N SER A 436 31.97 -15.18 -25.03
CA SER A 436 33.23 -15.08 -24.28
C SER A 436 33.01 -14.73 -22.81
N ALA A 437 34.00 -15.03 -21.96
CA ALA A 437 33.97 -14.65 -20.56
C ALA A 437 33.89 -13.12 -20.38
N ILE A 438 33.16 -12.68 -19.35
CA ILE A 438 33.02 -11.28 -18.97
C ILE A 438 33.51 -11.08 -17.52
N THR A 439 34.19 -9.97 -17.26
CA THR A 439 34.40 -9.43 -15.91
C THR A 439 33.40 -8.31 -15.71
N LEU A 440 32.58 -8.40 -14.67
CA LEU A 440 31.40 -7.57 -14.49
C LEU A 440 31.47 -6.78 -13.18
N SER A 441 31.22 -5.48 -13.28
CA SER A 441 31.09 -4.57 -12.15
C SER A 441 30.04 -3.49 -12.44
N GLY A 442 29.45 -2.91 -11.38
CA GLY A 442 28.35 -1.96 -11.53
C GLY A 442 27.06 -2.62 -12.02
N SER A 443 26.23 -1.86 -12.73
CA SER A 443 24.87 -2.25 -13.14
C SER A 443 24.72 -2.29 -14.65
N LEU A 444 24.38 -3.46 -15.21
CA LEU A 444 23.90 -3.53 -16.59
C LEU A 444 22.42 -3.18 -16.60
N THR A 445 22.07 -2.11 -17.29
CA THR A 445 20.70 -1.55 -17.34
C THR A 445 20.17 -1.51 -18.77
N GLY A 446 18.91 -1.13 -18.98
CA GLY A 446 18.35 -0.86 -20.32
C GLY A 446 16.97 -1.47 -20.54
N THR A 447 16.55 -1.58 -21.80
CA THR A 447 15.29 -2.23 -22.19
C THR A 447 15.52 -3.37 -23.17
N ILE A 448 15.17 -4.60 -22.75
CA ILE A 448 15.20 -5.83 -23.54
C ILE A 448 13.78 -6.23 -23.97
N ASP A 449 13.48 -6.00 -25.24
CA ASP A 449 12.32 -6.57 -25.96
C ASP A 449 12.75 -7.70 -26.93
N GLY A 450 14.06 -7.85 -27.17
CA GLY A 450 14.68 -8.98 -27.87
C GLY A 450 15.58 -9.84 -26.96
N THR A 451 16.45 -10.65 -27.56
CA THR A 451 17.19 -11.70 -26.83
C THR A 451 18.53 -11.20 -26.29
N LEU A 452 18.81 -11.46 -25.01
CA LEU A 452 20.15 -11.36 -24.43
C LEU A 452 20.60 -12.77 -24.01
N ASN A 453 21.57 -13.35 -24.72
CA ASN A 453 22.11 -14.68 -24.44
C ASN A 453 23.38 -14.58 -23.58
N TRP A 454 23.28 -15.05 -22.34
CA TRP A 454 24.41 -15.27 -21.45
C TRP A 454 24.96 -16.70 -21.63
N ARG A 455 26.19 -16.81 -22.14
CA ARG A 455 26.85 -18.10 -22.44
C ARG A 455 28.27 -18.22 -21.85
N GLY A 456 29.01 -17.13 -21.78
CA GLY A 456 30.34 -17.07 -21.18
C GLY A 456 30.32 -17.04 -19.66
N ASN A 457 31.49 -17.24 -19.04
CA ASN A 457 31.62 -17.13 -17.59
C ASN A 457 31.58 -15.65 -17.15
N THR A 458 30.81 -15.35 -16.11
CA THR A 458 30.68 -14.00 -15.52
C THR A 458 31.48 -13.93 -14.23
N ASN A 459 32.55 -13.16 -14.24
CA ASN A 459 33.43 -12.93 -13.10
C ASN A 459 33.03 -11.65 -12.36
N VAL A 460 32.47 -11.78 -11.15
CA VAL A 460 32.28 -10.66 -10.21
C VAL A 460 33.31 -10.83 -9.09
N ALA A 461 34.16 -9.83 -8.87
CA ALA A 461 35.30 -9.94 -7.97
C ALA A 461 34.88 -10.01 -6.49
N VAL A 462 35.73 -10.65 -5.66
CA VAL A 462 35.51 -10.83 -4.22
C VAL A 462 35.14 -9.52 -3.52
N ALA A 463 33.98 -9.53 -2.85
CA ALA A 463 33.36 -8.41 -2.12
C ALA A 463 32.84 -7.23 -2.98
N ASP A 464 32.89 -7.32 -4.31
CA ASP A 464 32.11 -6.44 -5.19
C ASP A 464 30.68 -6.99 -5.38
N THR A 465 29.77 -6.14 -5.84
CA THR A 465 28.40 -6.51 -6.22
C THR A 465 28.07 -5.91 -7.58
N ALA A 466 27.56 -6.75 -8.48
CA ALA A 466 27.10 -6.35 -9.80
C ALA A 466 25.59 -6.57 -9.95
N PHE A 467 24.94 -5.88 -10.89
CA PHE A 467 23.49 -5.92 -11.08
C PHE A 467 23.10 -6.22 -12.53
N PHE A 468 22.11 -7.10 -12.72
CA PHE A 468 21.30 -7.17 -13.94
C PHE A 468 19.96 -6.47 -13.67
N ASP A 469 19.82 -5.24 -14.15
CA ASP A 469 18.70 -4.32 -13.87
C ASP A 469 18.03 -3.88 -15.19
N PHE A 470 17.64 -4.87 -16.00
CA PHE A 470 16.99 -4.68 -17.29
C PHE A 470 15.46 -4.56 -17.15
N THR A 471 14.86 -3.77 -18.04
CA THR A 471 13.41 -3.60 -18.21
C THR A 471 12.96 -4.20 -19.55
N GLY A 472 11.66 -4.30 -19.83
CA GLY A 472 11.13 -4.69 -21.15
C GLY A 472 10.17 -5.87 -21.10
N ASN A 473 9.94 -6.50 -22.25
CA ASN A 473 9.03 -7.63 -22.41
C ASN A 473 9.74 -8.98 -22.63
N ALA A 474 11.07 -8.98 -22.81
CA ALA A 474 11.90 -10.16 -23.00
C ALA A 474 12.80 -10.44 -21.79
N THR A 475 13.70 -11.42 -21.91
CA THR A 475 14.41 -12.03 -20.78
C THR A 475 15.90 -12.25 -21.06
N VAL A 476 16.69 -12.32 -19.98
CA VAL A 476 18.08 -12.77 -20.04
C VAL A 476 18.06 -14.30 -20.13
N SER A 477 18.45 -14.84 -21.28
CA SER A 477 18.58 -16.28 -21.49
C SER A 477 19.93 -16.76 -20.95
N TRP A 478 19.94 -17.51 -19.84
CA TRP A 478 21.13 -18.17 -19.34
C TRP A 478 21.27 -19.53 -20.03
N VAL A 479 22.14 -19.56 -21.05
CA VAL A 479 22.28 -20.67 -22.00
C VAL A 479 23.50 -21.54 -21.69
N SER A 480 24.56 -20.98 -21.10
CA SER A 480 25.72 -21.73 -20.61
C SER A 480 26.58 -20.85 -19.68
N GLY A 481 27.71 -21.39 -19.21
CA GLY A 481 28.71 -20.65 -18.47
C GLY A 481 28.52 -20.69 -16.95
N ALA A 482 29.45 -20.03 -16.25
CA ALA A 482 29.52 -20.00 -14.80
C ALA A 482 29.55 -18.57 -14.24
N LEU A 483 28.80 -18.30 -13.18
CA LEU A 483 29.08 -17.19 -12.27
C LEU A 483 30.28 -17.56 -11.39
N VAL A 484 31.32 -16.72 -11.40
CA VAL A 484 32.63 -16.95 -10.75
C VAL A 484 33.17 -15.67 -10.11
N GLY A 485 34.28 -15.79 -9.37
CA GLY A 485 35.05 -14.65 -8.85
C GLY A 485 34.86 -14.34 -7.36
N GLY A 486 33.85 -14.92 -6.71
CA GLY A 486 33.60 -14.78 -5.27
C GLY A 486 32.93 -13.47 -4.84
N GLY A 487 32.43 -12.69 -5.79
CA GLY A 487 31.52 -11.57 -5.57
C GLY A 487 30.04 -11.95 -5.68
N THR A 488 29.18 -10.93 -5.69
CA THR A 488 27.72 -11.11 -5.76
C THR A 488 27.16 -10.57 -7.07
N LEU A 489 26.39 -11.40 -7.81
CA LEU A 489 25.51 -10.92 -8.86
C LEU A 489 24.09 -10.79 -8.30
N THR A 490 23.53 -9.59 -8.37
CA THR A 490 22.14 -9.30 -8.01
C THR A 490 21.27 -9.27 -9.27
N ASN A 491 20.28 -10.17 -9.33
CA ASN A 491 19.30 -10.22 -10.39
C ASN A 491 18.03 -9.43 -10.02
N ASN A 492 17.81 -8.30 -10.68
CA ASN A 492 16.52 -7.59 -10.66
C ASN A 492 15.68 -7.88 -11.93
N SER A 493 16.23 -8.65 -12.88
CA SER A 493 15.64 -8.94 -14.19
C SER A 493 14.94 -10.30 -14.25
N THR A 494 14.20 -10.59 -15.30
CA THR A 494 13.77 -11.97 -15.58
C THR A 494 14.89 -12.75 -16.26
N ILE A 495 15.38 -13.81 -15.62
CA ILE A 495 16.35 -14.77 -16.17
C ILE A 495 15.64 -16.08 -16.52
N ASP A 496 15.84 -16.58 -17.74
CA ASP A 496 15.42 -17.91 -18.18
C ASP A 496 16.62 -18.88 -18.25
N VAL A 497 16.61 -19.92 -17.43
CA VAL A 497 17.54 -21.06 -17.55
C VAL A 497 16.98 -22.03 -18.59
N LEU A 498 17.78 -22.33 -19.61
CA LEU A 498 17.36 -23.14 -20.77
C LEU A 498 17.70 -24.63 -20.59
N ALA A 499 18.03 -25.34 -21.69
CA ALA A 499 18.20 -26.80 -21.69
C ALA A 499 19.64 -27.28 -21.40
N SER A 500 20.57 -26.37 -21.08
CA SER A 500 21.96 -26.69 -20.76
C SER A 500 22.27 -26.31 -19.32
N ASN A 501 23.13 -27.09 -18.67
CA ASN A 501 23.52 -26.84 -17.28
C ASN A 501 24.39 -25.58 -17.17
N VAL A 502 24.15 -24.80 -16.12
CA VAL A 502 24.88 -23.58 -15.77
C VAL A 502 25.43 -23.70 -14.34
N PHE A 503 26.36 -22.82 -13.96
CA PHE A 503 27.18 -23.03 -12.76
C PHE A 503 27.32 -21.76 -11.91
N ILE A 504 27.45 -21.92 -10.59
CA ILE A 504 27.80 -20.85 -9.64
C ILE A 504 28.94 -21.38 -8.78
N PHE A 505 30.16 -20.92 -9.08
CA PHE A 505 31.43 -21.46 -8.59
C PHE A 505 32.25 -20.41 -7.82
N ASP A 506 33.42 -20.80 -7.32
CA ASP A 506 34.41 -19.91 -6.68
C ASP A 506 33.87 -19.06 -5.50
N ALA A 507 32.94 -19.64 -4.73
CA ALA A 507 32.23 -18.99 -3.62
C ALA A 507 31.43 -17.72 -4.01
N SER A 508 30.97 -17.65 -5.27
CA SER A 508 30.15 -16.55 -5.78
C SER A 508 28.71 -16.65 -5.30
N SER A 509 28.01 -15.51 -5.21
CA SER A 509 26.62 -15.43 -4.75
C SER A 509 25.68 -14.90 -5.84
N LEU A 510 24.52 -15.52 -6.00
CA LEU A 510 23.41 -15.02 -6.83
C LEU A 510 22.27 -14.55 -5.92
N GLU A 511 22.09 -13.23 -5.81
CA GLU A 511 20.99 -12.59 -5.07
C GLU A 511 19.81 -12.36 -6.03
N ASN A 512 18.73 -13.12 -5.90
CA ASN A 512 17.57 -13.04 -6.79
C ASN A 512 16.46 -12.18 -6.18
N ASN A 513 16.19 -11.02 -6.78
CA ASN A 513 15.13 -10.07 -6.42
C ASN A 513 13.95 -10.07 -7.41
N SER A 514 13.95 -10.96 -8.39
CA SER A 514 13.03 -10.96 -9.53
C SER A 514 12.77 -12.40 -10.01
N ASP A 515 12.33 -12.60 -11.25
CA ASP A 515 12.05 -13.93 -11.81
C ASP A 515 13.34 -14.68 -12.22
N LEU A 516 13.57 -15.86 -11.64
CA LEU A 516 14.54 -16.86 -12.12
C LEU A 516 13.77 -18.13 -12.53
N ARG A 517 13.73 -18.44 -13.83
CA ARG A 517 12.79 -19.41 -14.39
C ARG A 517 13.49 -20.56 -15.13
N PHE A 518 13.26 -21.78 -14.70
CA PHE A 518 13.68 -22.99 -15.41
C PHE A 518 12.65 -23.30 -16.52
N THR A 519 12.97 -22.87 -17.73
CA THR A 519 12.14 -23.07 -18.93
C THR A 519 12.63 -24.21 -19.83
N GLY A 520 13.86 -24.68 -19.59
CA GLY A 520 14.39 -25.93 -20.12
C GLY A 520 14.92 -26.85 -19.02
N THR A 521 15.49 -27.97 -19.44
CA THR A 521 15.91 -29.07 -18.57
C THR A 521 17.31 -28.88 -17.94
N GLY A 522 17.86 -27.67 -17.96
CA GLY A 522 19.23 -27.36 -17.54
C GLY A 522 19.35 -27.04 -16.06
N ASP A 523 20.22 -27.76 -15.35
CA ASP A 523 20.43 -27.56 -13.91
C ASP A 523 21.29 -26.32 -13.60
N ILE A 524 21.02 -25.63 -12.48
CA ILE A 524 21.98 -24.73 -11.83
C ILE A 524 22.84 -25.57 -10.87
N TYR A 525 24.14 -25.61 -11.11
CA TYR A 525 25.12 -26.27 -10.25
C TYR A 525 25.77 -25.29 -9.26
N ILE A 526 25.51 -25.46 -7.97
CA ILE A 526 26.07 -24.64 -6.88
C ILE A 526 27.33 -25.33 -6.32
N SER A 527 28.48 -24.65 -6.28
CA SER A 527 29.70 -25.21 -5.68
C SER A 527 29.69 -25.15 -4.16
N VAL A 528 30.69 -25.82 -3.57
CA VAL A 528 31.18 -25.50 -2.22
C VAL A 528 31.38 -23.99 -2.06
N ASP A 529 30.89 -23.46 -0.94
CA ASP A 529 30.89 -22.06 -0.49
C ASP A 529 30.16 -21.06 -1.41
N ALA A 530 29.44 -21.54 -2.43
CA ALA A 530 28.57 -20.70 -3.27
C ALA A 530 27.13 -20.62 -2.72
N LEU A 531 26.42 -19.56 -3.11
CA LEU A 531 25.09 -19.21 -2.61
C LEU A 531 24.14 -18.83 -3.75
N VAL A 532 22.91 -19.33 -3.69
CA VAL A 532 21.74 -18.74 -4.35
C VAL A 532 20.79 -18.25 -3.25
N ASN A 533 20.49 -16.96 -3.24
CA ASN A 533 19.57 -16.36 -2.27
C ASN A 533 18.34 -15.81 -2.99
N ASN A 534 17.20 -16.49 -2.84
CA ASN A 534 15.92 -15.98 -3.32
C ASN A 534 15.32 -15.05 -2.26
N THR A 535 15.49 -13.74 -2.44
CA THR A 535 15.08 -12.73 -1.46
C THR A 535 13.56 -12.61 -1.39
N ALA A 536 13.03 -11.86 -0.43
CA ALA A 536 11.58 -11.62 -0.28
C ALA A 536 10.90 -10.93 -1.49
N LEU A 537 11.66 -10.50 -2.52
CA LEU A 537 11.13 -10.04 -3.80
C LEU A 537 11.29 -11.07 -4.93
N GLY A 538 12.17 -12.05 -4.75
CA GLY A 538 12.53 -13.04 -5.76
C GLY A 538 11.49 -14.14 -5.95
N ILE A 539 11.33 -14.55 -7.21
CA ILE A 539 10.51 -15.68 -7.62
C ILE A 539 11.39 -16.68 -8.35
N ILE A 540 11.46 -17.91 -7.86
CA ILE A 540 12.02 -19.05 -8.60
C ILE A 540 10.84 -19.81 -9.22
N SER A 541 10.85 -20.05 -10.53
CA SER A 541 9.78 -20.77 -11.23
C SER A 541 10.30 -22.00 -11.96
N PHE A 542 9.81 -23.18 -11.63
CA PHE A 542 10.04 -24.42 -12.37
C PHE A 542 8.89 -24.66 -13.35
N LEU A 543 9.19 -24.71 -14.65
CA LEU A 543 8.21 -24.74 -15.75
C LEU A 543 8.47 -25.88 -16.76
N ALA A 544 9.44 -26.76 -16.48
CA ALA A 544 9.85 -27.89 -17.32
C ALA A 544 10.17 -29.13 -16.46
N ASP A 545 10.16 -30.32 -17.06
CA ASP A 545 10.60 -31.57 -16.41
C ASP A 545 12.14 -31.57 -16.28
N GLY A 546 12.66 -31.62 -15.05
CA GLY A 546 14.05 -31.28 -14.73
C GLY A 546 14.33 -29.77 -14.70
N GLY A 547 15.61 -29.38 -14.80
CA GLY A 547 16.03 -28.01 -14.50
C GLY A 547 16.12 -27.81 -12.99
N ASN A 548 17.10 -28.47 -12.36
CA ASN A 548 17.19 -28.61 -10.91
C ASN A 548 18.18 -27.60 -10.29
N PHE A 549 18.13 -27.47 -8.96
CA PHE A 549 19.32 -27.06 -8.22
C PHE A 549 20.11 -28.31 -7.84
N SER A 550 21.38 -28.36 -8.24
CA SER A 550 22.25 -29.52 -8.07
C SER A 550 23.59 -29.12 -7.45
N GLU A 551 24.13 -29.97 -6.59
CA GLU A 551 25.42 -29.69 -5.93
C GLU A 551 26.66 -29.95 -6.81
N SER A 552 27.75 -29.22 -6.54
CA SER A 552 29.05 -29.42 -7.17
C SER A 552 30.20 -29.46 -6.16
N GLY A 553 30.66 -30.68 -5.87
CA GLY A 553 31.74 -30.95 -4.91
C GLY A 553 31.24 -31.29 -3.50
N ASN A 554 32.18 -31.48 -2.56
CA ASN A 554 31.88 -31.93 -1.21
C ASN A 554 32.03 -30.78 -0.21
N GLY A 555 30.94 -30.11 0.15
CA GLY A 555 30.93 -28.99 1.10
C GLY A 555 29.62 -28.20 1.02
N THR A 556 29.56 -27.09 1.75
CA THR A 556 28.40 -26.18 1.89
C THR A 556 27.94 -25.63 0.54
N ASN A 557 26.69 -25.90 0.12
CA ASN A 557 26.18 -25.56 -1.23
C ASN A 557 24.76 -24.99 -1.15
N LEU A 558 24.66 -23.69 -0.86
CA LEU A 558 23.47 -23.14 -0.21
C LEU A 558 22.44 -22.51 -1.18
N LEU A 559 21.18 -22.93 -1.07
CA LEU A 559 20.00 -22.23 -1.58
C LEU A 559 19.15 -21.71 -0.40
N THR A 560 19.03 -20.40 -0.23
CA THR A 560 18.10 -19.78 0.73
C THR A 560 16.84 -19.26 0.04
N ASN A 561 15.67 -19.38 0.68
CA ASN A 561 14.40 -18.84 0.21
C ASN A 561 13.68 -18.03 1.30
N HIS A 562 13.49 -16.75 0.98
CA HIS A 562 12.61 -15.78 1.65
C HIS A 562 11.48 -15.30 0.71
N GLY A 563 11.62 -15.54 -0.59
CA GLY A 563 10.63 -15.21 -1.62
C GLY A 563 9.68 -16.35 -1.92
N LEU A 564 9.31 -16.45 -3.19
CA LEU A 564 8.41 -17.47 -3.71
C LEU A 564 9.16 -18.50 -4.57
N ILE A 565 8.95 -19.79 -4.29
CA ILE A 565 9.28 -20.88 -5.21
C ILE A 565 7.97 -21.42 -5.80
N VAL A 566 7.83 -21.40 -7.12
CA VAL A 566 6.68 -21.93 -7.87
C VAL A 566 7.09 -23.19 -8.64
N VAL A 567 6.28 -24.23 -8.57
CA VAL A 567 6.40 -25.45 -9.38
C VAL A 567 5.09 -25.64 -10.13
N ASP A 568 5.12 -25.42 -11.45
CA ASP A 568 3.95 -25.50 -12.34
C ASP A 568 4.35 -26.23 -13.63
N LEU A 569 4.64 -27.53 -13.47
CA LEU A 569 5.23 -28.35 -14.53
C LEU A 569 4.20 -28.73 -15.61
N PRO A 570 4.62 -29.14 -16.83
CA PRO A 570 3.69 -29.50 -17.89
C PRO A 570 2.77 -30.70 -17.59
N VAL A 571 3.21 -31.66 -16.78
CA VAL A 571 2.44 -32.87 -16.40
C VAL A 571 2.54 -33.15 -14.90
N VAL A 572 1.46 -33.68 -14.33
CA VAL A 572 1.29 -34.05 -12.90
C VAL A 572 2.42 -34.94 -12.34
N ASN A 573 3.09 -35.73 -13.19
CA ASN A 573 4.14 -36.67 -12.79
C ASN A 573 5.56 -36.22 -13.18
N ASP A 574 5.71 -35.05 -13.81
CA ASP A 574 7.02 -34.45 -14.07
C ASP A 574 7.67 -34.08 -12.73
N GLN A 575 9.00 -34.07 -12.66
CA GLN A 575 9.73 -33.95 -11.40
C GLN A 575 10.84 -32.89 -11.45
N VAL A 576 10.94 -32.10 -10.38
CA VAL A 576 12.07 -31.20 -10.13
C VAL A 576 12.64 -31.42 -8.74
N TYR A 577 13.95 -31.19 -8.62
CA TYR A 577 14.74 -31.52 -7.44
C TYR A 577 15.51 -30.31 -6.91
N ILE A 578 15.61 -30.23 -5.58
CA ILE A 578 16.56 -29.36 -4.88
C ILE A 578 17.58 -30.28 -4.20
N ASN A 579 18.63 -30.63 -4.96
CA ASN A 579 19.73 -31.53 -4.58
C ASN A 579 20.93 -30.73 -4.04
N THR A 580 20.66 -29.83 -3.10
CA THR A 580 21.62 -28.87 -2.51
C THR A 580 21.17 -28.58 -1.08
N GLU A 581 22.04 -28.01 -0.23
CA GLU A 581 21.65 -27.52 1.10
C GLU A 581 20.60 -26.41 0.97
N PHE A 582 19.36 -26.71 1.37
CA PHE A 582 18.22 -25.82 1.21
C PHE A 582 17.78 -25.23 2.54
N GLN A 583 17.47 -23.93 2.55
CA GLN A 583 16.85 -23.26 3.69
C GLN A 583 15.60 -22.48 3.25
N ASN A 584 14.43 -22.82 3.79
CA ASN A 584 13.20 -22.06 3.60
C ASN A 584 12.91 -21.29 4.89
N ASN A 585 13.17 -19.99 4.91
CA ASN A 585 13.39 -19.21 6.14
C ASN A 585 12.39 -18.04 6.26
N ASP A 586 11.08 -18.33 6.30
CA ASP A 586 9.91 -17.45 6.01
C ASP A 586 9.40 -17.46 4.55
N GLY A 587 10.16 -18.07 3.63
CA GLY A 587 9.78 -18.20 2.23
C GLY A 587 8.55 -19.08 1.95
N THR A 588 7.87 -18.79 0.82
CA THR A 588 6.71 -19.55 0.32
C THR A 588 7.12 -20.54 -0.76
N ILE A 589 6.58 -21.76 -0.70
CA ILE A 589 6.63 -22.78 -1.75
C ILE A 589 5.21 -23.05 -2.26
N GLN A 590 5.03 -23.01 -3.58
CA GLN A 590 3.75 -23.10 -4.28
C GLN A 590 3.84 -24.17 -5.37
N VAL A 591 3.31 -25.37 -5.10
CA VAL A 591 3.27 -26.48 -6.07
C VAL A 591 1.87 -26.55 -6.69
N ASN A 592 1.74 -26.02 -7.91
CA ASN A 592 0.51 -26.01 -8.69
C ASN A 592 0.29 -27.35 -9.43
N ASN A 593 1.35 -27.86 -10.07
CA ASN A 593 1.32 -29.07 -10.87
C ASN A 593 2.72 -29.72 -10.92
N GLY A 594 2.78 -31.04 -10.82
CA GLY A 594 4.06 -31.79 -10.80
C GLY A 594 4.59 -32.04 -9.39
N ILE A 595 5.83 -32.57 -9.30
CA ILE A 595 6.43 -33.06 -8.06
C ILE A 595 7.72 -32.29 -7.71
N LEU A 596 7.75 -31.68 -6.53
CA LEU A 596 8.94 -31.05 -5.94
C LEU A 596 9.61 -32.00 -4.92
N ASN A 597 10.89 -32.27 -5.11
CA ASN A 597 11.66 -33.21 -4.29
C ASN A 597 12.78 -32.46 -3.54
N LEU A 598 12.78 -32.47 -2.20
CA LEU A 598 13.80 -31.79 -1.38
C LEU A 598 14.93 -32.77 -1.00
N ASN A 599 15.85 -33.02 -1.93
CA ASN A 599 16.66 -34.25 -1.97
C ASN A 599 18.19 -34.00 -1.90
N ASN A 600 18.71 -33.39 -0.83
CA ASN A 600 20.17 -33.25 -0.64
C ASN A 600 20.89 -34.61 -0.59
N SER A 601 21.97 -34.78 -1.36
CA SER A 601 22.82 -35.99 -1.35
C SER A 601 24.04 -35.92 -0.43
N VAL A 602 24.34 -34.75 0.14
CA VAL A 602 25.46 -34.51 1.08
C VAL A 602 24.95 -34.24 2.51
N LEU A 603 25.88 -34.14 3.46
CA LEU A 603 25.71 -34.28 4.91
C LEU A 603 24.89 -33.17 5.62
N GLY A 604 24.28 -32.25 4.89
CA GLY A 604 23.46 -31.15 5.42
C GLY A 604 21.96 -31.48 5.41
N ALA A 605 21.29 -31.36 6.55
CA ALA A 605 19.84 -31.46 6.63
C ALA A 605 19.17 -30.15 6.15
N GLN A 606 18.08 -30.24 5.39
CA GLN A 606 17.37 -29.06 4.87
C GLN A 606 16.75 -28.27 6.02
N VAL A 607 16.98 -26.97 6.14
CA VAL A 607 16.49 -26.16 7.27
C VAL A 607 15.17 -25.49 6.89
N LEU A 608 14.09 -25.87 7.56
CA LEU A 608 12.76 -25.31 7.32
C LEU A 608 12.35 -24.50 8.56
N THR A 609 12.16 -23.18 8.39
CA THR A 609 11.83 -22.23 9.46
C THR A 609 10.67 -21.34 9.02
N ASP A 610 9.54 -21.38 9.73
CA ASP A 610 8.37 -20.51 9.56
C ASP A 610 7.82 -20.37 8.10
N GLY A 611 8.08 -21.37 7.24
CA GLY A 611 7.75 -21.34 5.83
C GLY A 611 6.29 -21.68 5.49
N ILE A 612 5.81 -21.17 4.35
CA ILE A 612 4.46 -21.44 3.81
C ILE A 612 4.55 -22.45 2.65
N TYR A 613 3.69 -23.48 2.67
CA TYR A 613 3.66 -24.56 1.68
C TYR A 613 2.24 -24.72 1.15
N ASN A 614 2.02 -24.26 -0.08
CA ASN A 614 0.77 -24.41 -0.79
C ASN A 614 0.92 -25.50 -1.86
N VAL A 615 0.12 -26.57 -1.76
CA VAL A 615 0.16 -27.70 -2.68
C VAL A 615 -1.25 -27.91 -3.24
N ALA A 616 -1.44 -27.60 -4.51
CA ALA A 616 -2.72 -27.81 -5.19
C ALA A 616 -3.00 -29.30 -5.43
N ALA A 617 -4.24 -29.67 -5.77
CA ALA A 617 -4.66 -31.07 -5.95
C ALA A 617 -3.90 -31.88 -7.04
N THR A 618 -3.13 -31.21 -7.89
CA THR A 618 -2.24 -31.79 -8.92
C THR A 618 -0.76 -31.64 -8.61
N GLY A 619 -0.43 -31.04 -7.47
CA GLY A 619 0.93 -30.92 -6.94
C GLY A 619 1.28 -32.02 -5.94
N THR A 620 2.57 -32.27 -5.76
CA THR A 620 3.11 -33.07 -4.65
C THR A 620 4.44 -32.51 -4.20
N ILE A 621 4.72 -32.53 -2.89
CA ILE A 621 6.01 -32.16 -2.33
C ILE A 621 6.56 -33.29 -1.44
N ASP A 622 7.79 -33.70 -1.70
CA ASP A 622 8.44 -34.87 -1.11
C ASP A 622 9.62 -34.44 -0.21
N PHE A 623 9.47 -34.64 1.09
CA PHE A 623 10.50 -34.48 2.11
C PHE A 623 11.24 -35.82 2.30
N ASP A 624 12.04 -36.22 1.30
CA ASP A 624 12.79 -37.49 1.30
C ASP A 624 13.98 -37.50 2.25
N ASN A 625 14.68 -36.37 2.35
CA ASN A 625 15.88 -36.24 3.16
C ASN A 625 15.60 -35.67 4.55
N ASN A 626 16.62 -35.74 5.40
CA ASN A 626 16.53 -35.20 6.75
C ASN A 626 16.28 -33.68 6.71
N ILE A 627 15.28 -33.23 7.46
CA ILE A 627 14.96 -31.81 7.65
C ILE A 627 15.31 -31.39 9.08
N THR A 628 15.92 -30.23 9.25
CA THR A 628 15.93 -29.50 10.53
C THR A 628 14.76 -28.55 10.53
N LEU A 629 13.98 -28.53 11.60
CA LEU A 629 12.70 -27.84 11.66
C LEU A 629 12.61 -26.98 12.92
N SER A 630 12.28 -25.70 12.73
CA SER A 630 11.91 -24.76 13.79
C SER A 630 10.72 -23.89 13.34
N GLY A 631 9.99 -23.29 14.30
CA GLY A 631 8.82 -22.48 13.97
C GLY A 631 7.65 -23.27 13.40
N SER A 632 6.82 -22.66 12.55
CA SER A 632 5.61 -23.27 12.00
C SER A 632 5.68 -23.48 10.49
N LEU A 633 5.58 -24.73 10.01
CA LEU A 633 5.26 -24.96 8.61
C LEU A 633 3.75 -24.89 8.44
N SER A 634 3.28 -23.97 7.60
CA SER A 634 1.86 -23.67 7.41
C SER A 634 1.49 -23.63 5.93
N GLY A 635 0.20 -23.46 5.60
CA GLY A 635 -0.25 -23.29 4.22
C GLY A 635 -1.54 -24.05 3.88
N THR A 636 -1.75 -24.31 2.60
CA THR A 636 -2.92 -25.06 2.09
C THR A 636 -2.49 -26.29 1.30
N LEU A 637 -2.82 -27.48 1.80
CA LEU A 637 -2.62 -28.77 1.16
C LEU A 637 -3.96 -29.28 0.60
N ASP A 638 -4.16 -29.12 -0.71
CA ASP A 638 -5.16 -29.86 -1.49
C ASP A 638 -4.53 -31.03 -2.28
N GLY A 639 -3.20 -31.03 -2.43
CA GLY A 639 -2.38 -32.15 -2.90
C GLY A 639 -1.53 -32.78 -1.80
N THR A 640 -0.57 -33.64 -2.19
CA THR A 640 0.13 -34.51 -1.21
C THR A 640 1.43 -33.86 -0.71
N LEU A 641 1.64 -33.87 0.62
CA LEU A 641 2.96 -33.70 1.23
C LEU A 641 3.42 -35.06 1.75
N ASN A 642 4.53 -35.60 1.23
CA ASN A 642 5.10 -36.86 1.71
C ASN A 642 6.26 -36.60 2.68
N TRP A 643 6.13 -37.10 3.90
CA TRP A 643 7.19 -37.10 4.91
C TRP A 643 7.88 -38.47 4.91
N ARG A 644 9.15 -38.50 4.50
CA ARG A 644 9.96 -39.73 4.36
C ARG A 644 11.31 -39.69 5.08
N GLY A 645 11.95 -38.53 5.18
CA GLY A 645 13.20 -38.31 5.91
C GLY A 645 13.01 -38.01 7.41
N ASN A 646 14.11 -37.92 8.16
CA ASN A 646 14.03 -37.61 9.60
C ASN A 646 13.82 -36.12 9.84
N THR A 647 12.94 -35.76 10.76
CA THR A 647 12.68 -34.38 11.19
C THR A 647 13.38 -34.12 12.52
N HIS A 648 14.39 -33.25 12.49
CA HIS A 648 15.11 -32.81 13.68
C HIS A 648 14.51 -31.51 14.23
N VAL A 649 13.93 -31.57 15.44
CA VAL A 649 13.55 -30.38 16.22
C VAL A 649 14.48 -30.33 17.43
N ALA A 650 15.18 -29.20 17.62
CA ALA A 650 16.15 -29.06 18.70
C ALA A 650 15.48 -29.09 20.09
N SER A 651 16.17 -29.59 21.11
CA SER A 651 15.61 -29.81 22.46
C SER A 651 15.24 -28.56 23.28
N SER A 652 15.52 -27.36 22.77
CA SER A 652 14.98 -26.09 23.32
C SER A 652 13.69 -25.65 22.64
N ASP A 653 13.31 -26.28 21.53
CA ASP A 653 12.44 -25.69 20.52
C ASP A 653 11.10 -26.44 20.42
N THR A 654 10.09 -25.71 19.95
CA THR A 654 8.80 -26.27 19.56
C THR A 654 8.53 -25.85 18.13
N ALA A 655 8.34 -26.84 17.26
CA ALA A 655 7.90 -26.63 15.89
C ALA A 655 6.46 -27.11 15.70
N SER A 656 5.85 -26.75 14.56
CA SER A 656 4.49 -27.19 14.24
C SER A 656 4.26 -27.48 12.75
N PHE A 657 3.33 -28.39 12.48
CA PHE A 657 2.66 -28.54 11.18
C PHE A 657 1.24 -27.98 11.32
N ASP A 658 1.00 -26.82 10.71
CA ASP A 658 -0.25 -26.04 10.78
C ASP A 658 -0.84 -25.84 9.37
N PHE A 659 -1.06 -26.96 8.68
CA PHE A 659 -1.59 -27.02 7.32
C PHE A 659 -3.13 -27.09 7.31
N SER A 660 -3.73 -26.28 6.44
CA SER A 660 -5.14 -26.32 6.08
C SER A 660 -5.35 -27.02 4.73
N GLY A 661 -6.60 -27.17 4.28
CA GLY A 661 -6.93 -27.75 2.95
C GLY A 661 -7.72 -29.05 3.03
N ASN A 662 -7.85 -29.74 1.88
CA ASN A 662 -8.62 -30.99 1.76
C ASN A 662 -7.75 -32.26 1.77
N ALA A 663 -6.42 -32.13 1.76
CA ALA A 663 -5.46 -33.22 1.77
C ALA A 663 -4.64 -33.26 3.09
N THR A 664 -3.63 -34.13 3.13
CA THR A 664 -3.01 -34.58 4.39
C THR A 664 -1.50 -34.73 4.27
N VAL A 665 -0.78 -34.49 5.37
CA VAL A 665 0.63 -34.89 5.52
C VAL A 665 0.67 -36.43 5.54
N SER A 666 1.37 -37.04 4.60
CA SER A 666 1.52 -38.48 4.49
C SER A 666 2.84 -38.91 5.10
N TRP A 667 2.81 -39.45 6.33
CA TRP A 667 4.00 -39.98 6.99
C TRP A 667 4.25 -41.41 6.49
N VAL A 668 5.27 -41.54 5.65
CA VAL A 668 5.61 -42.75 4.89
C VAL A 668 6.80 -43.47 5.53
N SER A 669 7.78 -42.72 6.03
CA SER A 669 8.98 -43.23 6.71
C SER A 669 9.67 -42.11 7.51
N GLY A 670 10.77 -42.44 8.18
CA GLY A 670 11.60 -41.46 8.90
C GLY A 670 11.23 -41.31 10.37
N ALA A 671 12.04 -40.52 11.08
CA ALA A 671 11.97 -40.34 12.52
C ALA A 671 11.83 -38.86 12.92
N LEU A 672 11.01 -38.56 13.92
CA LEU A 672 11.13 -37.34 14.71
C LEU A 672 12.30 -37.51 15.70
N VAL A 673 13.26 -36.57 15.68
CA VAL A 673 14.53 -36.63 16.43
C VAL A 673 14.91 -35.25 17.00
N GLY A 674 15.93 -35.22 17.87
CA GLY A 674 16.54 -33.99 18.40
C GLY A 674 16.09 -33.56 19.81
N GLY A 675 15.03 -34.19 20.35
CA GLY A 675 14.54 -33.95 21.70
C GLY A 675 13.64 -32.73 21.85
N GLY A 676 13.29 -32.06 20.76
CA GLY A 676 12.31 -30.98 20.72
C GLY A 676 10.86 -31.47 20.67
N THR A 677 9.94 -30.52 20.55
CA THR A 677 8.50 -30.80 20.38
C THR A 677 8.05 -30.52 18.94
N LEU A 678 7.40 -31.48 18.29
CA LEU A 678 6.63 -31.25 17.06
C LEU A 678 5.13 -31.27 17.40
N ALA A 679 4.45 -30.13 17.20
CA ALA A 679 3.01 -30.02 17.36
C ALA A 679 2.28 -30.30 16.03
N ASN A 680 1.48 -31.35 15.98
CA ASN A 680 0.57 -31.59 14.86
C ASN A 680 -0.77 -30.88 15.09
N ASN A 681 -1.00 -29.79 14.37
CA ASN A 681 -2.31 -29.15 14.23
C ASN A 681 -3.04 -29.60 12.94
N SER A 682 -2.35 -30.37 12.09
CA SER A 682 -2.80 -30.83 10.77
C SER A 682 -3.46 -32.22 10.84
N THR A 683 -3.86 -32.76 9.67
CA THR A 683 -4.09 -34.20 9.52
C THR A 683 -2.80 -34.89 9.05
N ILE A 684 -2.28 -35.82 9.87
CA ILE A 684 -1.17 -36.71 9.51
C ILE A 684 -1.73 -38.12 9.27
N ASN A 685 -1.50 -38.65 8.08
CA ASN A 685 -1.88 -40.00 7.66
C ASN A 685 -0.66 -40.92 7.67
N LEU A 686 -0.74 -42.03 8.40
CA LEU A 686 0.26 -43.10 8.40
C LEU A 686 -0.11 -44.19 7.40
N LEU A 687 0.84 -44.52 6.54
CA LEU A 687 0.68 -45.47 5.44
C LEU A 687 1.24 -46.85 5.84
N THR A 688 1.88 -47.59 4.93
CA THR A 688 2.36 -48.97 5.16
C THR A 688 3.80 -49.06 5.67
N GLY A 689 4.50 -47.93 5.83
CA GLY A 689 5.85 -47.88 6.38
C GLY A 689 5.82 -47.59 7.88
N ASN A 690 6.80 -48.11 8.61
CA ASN A 690 6.97 -47.81 10.03
C ASN A 690 7.68 -46.46 10.20
N VAL A 691 7.25 -45.71 11.21
CA VAL A 691 7.76 -44.37 11.52
C VAL A 691 8.17 -44.29 12.99
N PHE A 692 8.96 -43.30 13.37
CA PHE A 692 9.70 -43.32 14.64
C PHE A 692 9.66 -41.97 15.40
N ILE A 693 9.68 -42.02 16.72
CA ILE A 693 9.81 -40.87 17.64
C ILE A 693 10.96 -41.20 18.61
N TYR A 694 12.11 -40.58 18.37
CA TYR A 694 13.43 -40.93 18.91
C TYR A 694 14.06 -39.74 19.67
N ASP A 695 15.24 -39.95 20.28
CA ASP A 695 16.07 -38.90 20.90
C ASP A 695 15.36 -38.04 21.97
N MET A 696 14.46 -38.62 22.76
CA MET A 696 13.62 -37.94 23.76
C MET A 696 12.63 -36.91 23.18
N SER A 697 12.29 -37.01 21.88
CA SER A 697 11.40 -36.05 21.22
C SER A 697 9.93 -36.25 21.60
N LEU A 698 9.15 -35.16 21.57
CA LEU A 698 7.71 -35.16 21.82
C LEU A 698 6.93 -34.91 20.52
N LEU A 699 6.07 -35.85 20.13
CA LEU A 699 5.02 -35.60 19.14
C LEU A 699 3.73 -35.20 19.89
N LEU A 700 3.34 -33.94 19.79
CA LEU A 700 2.13 -33.38 20.39
C LEU A 700 1.00 -33.33 19.35
N ASN A 701 0.10 -34.30 19.38
CA ASN A 701 -1.08 -34.30 18.51
C ASN A 701 -2.19 -33.42 19.08
N ASN A 702 -2.46 -32.29 18.43
CA ASN A 702 -3.59 -31.38 18.74
C ASN A 702 -4.79 -31.59 17.81
N SER A 703 -4.62 -32.36 16.74
CA SER A 703 -5.57 -32.53 15.63
C SER A 703 -5.66 -34.02 15.24
N LEU A 704 -5.60 -34.39 13.96
CA LEU A 704 -5.82 -35.78 13.51
C LEU A 704 -4.52 -36.53 13.18
N LEU A 705 -4.36 -37.71 13.78
CA LEU A 705 -3.32 -38.69 13.49
C LEU A 705 -4.02 -40.02 13.08
N GLN A 706 -3.96 -40.39 11.81
CA GLN A 706 -4.81 -41.44 11.23
C GLN A 706 -3.98 -42.59 10.64
N PHE A 707 -4.18 -43.81 11.13
CA PHE A 707 -3.53 -45.01 10.58
C PHE A 707 -4.39 -45.58 9.45
N ILE A 708 -4.00 -45.32 8.20
CA ILE A 708 -4.69 -45.77 6.98
C ILE A 708 -3.92 -46.85 6.21
N GLY A 709 -2.70 -47.18 6.63
CA GLY A 709 -1.95 -48.36 6.21
C GLY A 709 -1.55 -49.25 7.39
N THR A 710 -0.67 -50.22 7.16
CA THR A 710 -0.23 -51.21 8.15
C THR A 710 1.10 -50.84 8.84
N GLY A 711 1.43 -49.55 8.92
CA GLY A 711 2.62 -49.06 9.60
C GLY A 711 2.41 -48.87 11.10
N ASP A 712 3.48 -49.04 11.88
CA ASP A 712 3.53 -48.74 13.31
C ASP A 712 4.24 -47.40 13.58
N ILE A 713 3.81 -46.69 14.64
CA ILE A 713 4.66 -45.68 15.30
C ILE A 713 5.54 -46.37 16.33
N TYR A 714 6.85 -46.21 16.21
CA TYR A 714 7.82 -46.64 17.21
C TYR A 714 8.20 -45.48 18.14
N ILE A 715 7.97 -45.63 19.44
CA ILE A 715 8.36 -44.65 20.47
C ILE A 715 9.59 -45.20 21.18
N ASP A 716 10.72 -44.49 21.15
CA ASP A 716 11.95 -44.90 21.83
C ASP A 716 11.97 -44.53 23.32
N THR A 717 13.03 -44.94 23.99
CA THR A 717 13.31 -44.63 25.39
C THR A 717 13.32 -43.12 25.65
N ASP A 718 12.55 -42.72 26.66
CA ASP A 718 12.33 -41.36 27.15
C ASP A 718 11.71 -40.40 26.10
N ALA A 719 11.09 -40.95 25.03
CA ALA A 719 10.29 -40.22 24.05
C ALA A 719 8.77 -40.36 24.30
N GLU A 720 7.97 -39.42 23.77
CA GLU A 720 6.54 -39.32 24.06
C GLU A 720 5.69 -39.04 22.81
N LEU A 721 4.55 -39.72 22.71
CA LEU A 721 3.40 -39.34 21.88
C LEU A 721 2.29 -38.83 22.80
N ARG A 722 2.01 -37.53 22.76
CA ARG A 722 0.93 -36.91 23.53
C ARG A 722 -0.26 -36.58 22.64
N ASN A 723 -1.39 -37.22 22.86
CA ASN A 723 -2.65 -36.84 22.24
C ASN A 723 -3.38 -35.84 23.15
N ASN A 724 -3.31 -34.55 22.80
CA ASN A 724 -3.89 -33.45 23.57
C ASN A 724 -5.44 -33.53 23.57
N ALA A 725 -6.12 -32.75 24.42
CA ALA A 725 -7.57 -32.81 24.62
C ALA A 725 -8.42 -32.58 23.34
N SER A 726 -7.89 -31.88 22.34
CA SER A 726 -8.51 -31.70 21.02
C SER A 726 -8.10 -32.76 19.97
N GLY A 727 -7.11 -33.60 20.30
CA GLY A 727 -6.49 -34.55 19.40
C GLY A 727 -7.27 -35.87 19.24
N LEU A 728 -7.26 -36.39 18.02
CA LEU A 728 -7.79 -37.69 17.64
C LEU A 728 -6.67 -38.56 17.06
N ILE A 729 -6.45 -39.73 17.66
CA ILE A 729 -5.72 -40.85 17.04
C ILE A 729 -6.76 -41.87 16.57
N ASP A 730 -6.83 -42.15 15.26
CA ASP A 730 -7.81 -43.06 14.67
C ASP A 730 -7.14 -44.19 13.88
N PHE A 731 -7.40 -45.43 14.28
CA PHE A 731 -6.91 -46.64 13.61
C PHE A 731 -7.98 -47.20 12.65
N GLN A 732 -7.77 -46.97 11.35
CA GLN A 732 -8.69 -47.39 10.28
C GLN A 732 -8.30 -48.72 9.62
N THR A 733 -7.14 -49.26 9.97
CA THR A 733 -6.57 -50.52 9.43
C THR A 733 -6.35 -51.59 10.49
N ASN A 734 -6.37 -52.84 10.03
CA ASN A 734 -6.00 -54.01 10.82
C ASN A 734 -4.48 -54.21 10.81
N GLY A 735 -3.87 -54.37 11.99
CA GLY A 735 -2.46 -54.73 12.14
C GLY A 735 -1.47 -53.57 12.26
N SER A 736 -1.94 -52.33 12.41
CA SER A 736 -1.14 -51.17 12.82
C SER A 736 -1.14 -50.99 14.35
N GLY A 737 -0.19 -50.20 14.87
CA GLY A 737 -0.03 -49.99 16.30
C GLY A 737 0.91 -48.87 16.72
N ILE A 738 1.08 -48.76 18.04
CA ILE A 738 2.05 -47.87 18.70
C ILE A 738 2.96 -48.77 19.55
N THR A 739 4.24 -48.83 19.23
CA THR A 739 5.15 -49.93 19.60
C THR A 739 6.44 -49.41 20.25
N PRO A 740 7.03 -50.11 21.24
CA PRO A 740 8.32 -49.73 21.83
C PRO A 740 9.50 -49.85 20.88
N SER A 741 10.43 -48.90 21.03
CA SER A 741 11.85 -49.02 20.74
C SER A 741 12.65 -48.84 22.05
N GLY A 742 13.87 -49.37 22.10
CA GLY A 742 14.73 -49.23 23.28
C GLY A 742 14.36 -50.16 24.44
N ASN A 743 14.65 -49.73 25.68
CA ASN A 743 14.46 -50.52 26.91
C ASN A 743 14.06 -49.66 28.15
N GLY A 744 13.83 -48.35 28.00
CA GLY A 744 13.30 -47.48 29.06
C GLY A 744 11.82 -47.15 28.84
N ILE A 745 11.35 -46.05 29.43
CA ILE A 745 9.96 -45.60 29.35
C ILE A 745 9.66 -45.14 27.92
N ASN A 746 8.52 -45.52 27.36
CA ASN A 746 8.08 -45.08 26.04
C ASN A 746 6.57 -44.76 26.09
N LEU A 747 6.23 -43.47 26.15
CA LEU A 747 4.95 -43.01 26.67
C LEU A 747 3.94 -42.64 25.57
N LEU A 748 2.74 -43.18 25.68
CA LEU A 748 1.52 -42.64 25.09
C LEU A 748 0.71 -41.94 26.19
N ASN A 749 0.67 -40.60 26.16
CA ASN A 749 -0.18 -39.81 27.08
C ASN A 749 -1.43 -39.34 26.32
N ASN A 750 -2.59 -39.92 26.64
CA ASN A 750 -3.86 -39.56 26.00
C ASN A 750 -4.72 -38.67 26.89
N GLN A 751 -5.05 -37.49 26.37
CA GLN A 751 -5.98 -36.50 26.93
C GLN A 751 -7.18 -36.28 25.99
N GLY A 752 -7.04 -36.59 24.71
CA GLY A 752 -8.09 -36.55 23.68
C GLY A 752 -8.76 -37.91 23.44
N LEU A 753 -9.03 -38.23 22.17
CA LEU A 753 -9.65 -39.48 21.75
C LEU A 753 -8.64 -40.40 21.03
N VAL A 754 -8.51 -41.64 21.48
CA VAL A 754 -7.87 -42.75 20.74
C VAL A 754 -8.96 -43.73 20.31
N LYS A 755 -9.07 -44.07 19.03
CA LYS A 755 -10.21 -44.78 18.46
C LYS A 755 -9.80 -45.93 17.54
N ASN A 756 -10.45 -47.09 17.62
CA ASN A 756 -10.35 -48.15 16.61
C ASN A 756 -11.63 -48.23 15.76
N THR A 757 -11.54 -47.73 14.53
CA THR A 757 -12.62 -47.78 13.52
C THR A 757 -12.44 -48.91 12.50
N SER A 758 -11.26 -49.55 12.45
CA SER A 758 -10.88 -50.55 11.45
C SER A 758 -11.74 -51.82 11.40
N GLY A 759 -12.44 -52.16 12.48
CA GLY A 759 -13.08 -53.47 12.68
C GLY A 759 -12.10 -54.63 12.84
N GLY A 760 -10.78 -54.36 12.81
CA GLY A 760 -9.70 -55.34 12.97
C GLY A 760 -8.99 -55.22 14.31
N ASN A 761 -7.81 -55.84 14.38
CA ASN A 761 -6.96 -55.88 15.56
C ASN A 761 -5.89 -54.78 15.48
N VAL A 762 -5.83 -53.95 16.51
CA VAL A 762 -4.86 -52.86 16.71
C VAL A 762 -4.11 -53.13 18.02
N THR A 763 -2.83 -52.76 18.10
CA THR A 763 -2.04 -52.97 19.34
C THR A 763 -1.30 -51.70 19.77
N ILE A 764 -1.55 -51.27 21.00
CA ILE A 764 -0.77 -50.28 21.74
C ILE A 764 0.13 -51.08 22.70
N SER A 765 1.42 -51.07 22.41
CA SER A 765 2.47 -51.68 23.24
C SER A 765 3.32 -50.64 23.98
N ALA A 766 3.00 -49.35 23.85
CA ALA A 766 3.56 -48.28 24.69
C ALA A 766 3.03 -48.34 26.13
N GLU A 767 3.76 -47.71 27.06
CA GLU A 767 3.21 -47.39 28.38
C GLU A 767 2.12 -46.33 28.17
N THR A 768 0.90 -46.57 28.67
CA THR A 768 -0.27 -45.74 28.32
C THR A 768 -0.86 -45.05 29.56
N GLU A 769 -0.73 -43.72 29.62
CA GLU A 769 -1.47 -42.87 30.55
C GLU A 769 -2.73 -42.36 29.85
N ASN A 770 -3.90 -42.51 30.47
CA ASN A 770 -5.18 -42.08 29.89
C ASN A 770 -5.97 -41.19 30.85
N SER A 771 -6.13 -39.92 30.46
CA SER A 771 -7.08 -38.95 31.02
C SER A 771 -8.13 -38.49 29.99
N GLY A 772 -8.02 -38.96 28.74
CA GLY A 772 -9.01 -38.81 27.67
C GLY A 772 -9.85 -40.08 27.46
N THR A 773 -10.43 -40.27 26.27
CA THR A 773 -11.16 -41.49 25.91
C THR A 773 -10.34 -42.44 25.05
N ILE A 774 -10.34 -43.73 25.38
CA ILE A 774 -9.92 -44.84 24.50
C ILE A 774 -11.18 -45.61 24.07
N GLU A 775 -11.47 -45.62 22.78
CA GLU A 775 -12.72 -46.16 22.22
C GLU A 775 -12.45 -47.32 21.23
N ALA A 776 -12.91 -48.52 21.59
CA ALA A 776 -13.01 -49.63 20.67
C ALA A 776 -14.39 -49.61 19.98
N THR A 777 -14.56 -48.78 18.95
CA THR A 777 -15.84 -48.68 18.21
C THR A 777 -16.22 -50.01 17.55
N SER A 778 -15.22 -50.75 17.08
CA SER A 778 -15.37 -52.14 16.59
C SER A 778 -14.02 -52.86 16.61
N GLY A 779 -14.02 -54.18 16.35
CA GLY A 779 -12.78 -54.96 16.34
C GLY A 779 -12.15 -55.12 17.71
N VAL A 780 -10.82 -55.11 17.76
CA VAL A 780 -10.02 -55.35 18.98
C VAL A 780 -8.93 -54.29 19.13
N LEU A 781 -8.96 -53.49 20.18
CA LEU A 781 -7.89 -52.58 20.59
C LEU A 781 -7.11 -53.23 21.74
N SER A 782 -5.83 -53.55 21.55
CA SER A 782 -5.04 -54.29 22.54
C SER A 782 -4.04 -53.38 23.24
N ILE A 783 -4.07 -53.29 24.57
CA ILE A 783 -3.07 -52.56 25.36
C ILE A 783 -2.22 -53.60 26.10
N SER A 784 -0.99 -53.82 25.64
CA SER A 784 -0.20 -55.01 26.02
C SER A 784 0.78 -54.78 27.19
N THR A 785 1.22 -53.53 27.40
CA THR A 785 2.33 -53.18 28.30
C THR A 785 1.81 -52.65 29.65
N SER A 786 1.27 -51.44 29.69
CA SER A 786 0.64 -50.86 30.88
C SER A 786 -0.51 -49.93 30.48
N LEU A 787 -1.48 -49.78 31.39
CA LEU A 787 -2.59 -48.84 31.28
C LEU A 787 -2.83 -48.20 32.65
N ASP A 788 -2.66 -46.88 32.71
CA ASP A 788 -3.10 -46.04 33.82
C ASP A 788 -4.30 -45.22 33.36
N ASN A 789 -5.52 -45.74 33.59
CA ASN A 789 -6.76 -45.00 33.31
C ASN A 789 -7.08 -44.09 34.51
N GLN A 790 -6.64 -42.84 34.42
CA GLN A 790 -6.68 -41.84 35.49
C GLN A 790 -8.09 -41.28 35.69
N ILE A 791 -8.30 -40.50 36.77
CA ILE A 791 -9.56 -39.79 37.01
C ILE A 791 -9.87 -38.86 35.82
N GLY A 792 -11.03 -39.05 35.20
CA GLY A 792 -11.44 -38.36 33.96
C GLY A 792 -11.14 -39.13 32.67
N GLY A 793 -10.21 -40.09 32.72
CA GLY A 793 -9.97 -41.03 31.62
C GLY A 793 -11.13 -42.01 31.46
N ARG A 794 -11.45 -42.40 30.23
CA ARG A 794 -12.58 -43.30 29.91
C ARG A 794 -12.21 -44.40 28.93
N LEU A 795 -12.65 -45.63 29.21
CA LEU A 795 -12.60 -46.77 28.29
C LEU A 795 -14.00 -47.02 27.70
N SER A 796 -14.14 -47.11 26.38
CA SER A 796 -15.45 -47.06 25.73
C SER A 796 -15.61 -47.85 24.42
N GLY A 797 -16.85 -47.98 23.93
CA GLY A 797 -17.23 -48.57 22.65
C GLY A 797 -17.78 -50.00 22.73
N VAL A 798 -18.27 -50.51 21.60
CA VAL A 798 -18.93 -51.83 21.48
C VAL A 798 -18.03 -52.93 20.89
N GLY A 799 -16.71 -52.69 20.85
CA GLY A 799 -15.69 -53.64 20.45
C GLY A 799 -15.05 -54.38 21.64
N THR A 800 -13.84 -54.89 21.42
CA THR A 800 -13.01 -55.48 22.48
C THR A 800 -11.83 -54.59 22.82
N ILE A 801 -11.60 -54.31 24.10
CA ILE A 801 -10.33 -53.81 24.62
C ILE A 801 -9.61 -54.98 25.32
N ASN A 802 -8.44 -55.40 24.82
CA ASN A 802 -7.59 -56.32 25.58
C ASN A 802 -6.79 -55.51 26.62
N LEU A 803 -6.93 -55.85 27.89
CA LEU A 803 -6.25 -55.21 29.01
C LEU A 803 -4.84 -55.80 29.22
N PRO A 804 -3.88 -55.02 29.77
CA PRO A 804 -2.58 -55.52 30.18
C PRO A 804 -2.70 -56.43 31.41
N SER A 805 -1.56 -56.97 31.88
CA SER A 805 -1.56 -57.78 33.10
C SER A 805 -1.98 -56.94 34.33
N ILE A 806 -2.64 -57.57 35.31
CA ILE A 806 -3.19 -56.90 36.50
C ILE A 806 -2.14 -56.15 37.37
N ALA A 807 -0.84 -56.41 37.18
CA ALA A 807 0.24 -55.68 37.85
C ALA A 807 0.58 -54.34 37.16
N ASN A 808 0.07 -54.13 35.95
CA ASN A 808 0.33 -53.00 35.06
C ASN A 808 -0.98 -52.30 34.65
N LEU A 809 -2.07 -52.52 35.40
CA LEU A 809 -3.39 -51.94 35.17
C LEU A 809 -3.82 -51.13 36.40
N THR A 810 -3.88 -49.82 36.23
CA THR A 810 -4.58 -48.90 37.15
C THR A 810 -5.84 -48.39 36.45
N ASN A 811 -6.93 -48.27 37.21
CA ASN A 811 -8.20 -47.78 36.70
C ASN A 811 -8.92 -47.00 37.81
N ASP A 812 -8.69 -45.69 37.83
CA ASP A 812 -9.39 -44.69 38.64
C ASP A 812 -10.46 -43.93 37.83
N GLY A 813 -10.49 -44.12 36.51
CA GLY A 813 -11.42 -43.48 35.58
C GLY A 813 -12.69 -44.30 35.25
N ASN A 814 -13.32 -43.91 34.14
CA ASN A 814 -14.65 -44.35 33.74
C ASN A 814 -14.60 -45.52 32.73
N VAL A 815 -15.67 -46.32 32.69
CA VAL A 815 -15.89 -47.41 31.71
C VAL A 815 -17.32 -47.33 31.18
N SER A 816 -17.52 -47.37 29.86
CA SER A 816 -18.76 -46.91 29.22
C SER A 816 -19.01 -47.54 27.84
N PRO A 817 -19.95 -48.48 27.65
CA PRO A 817 -20.13 -49.10 26.33
C PRO A 817 -20.54 -48.13 25.21
N GLY A 818 -21.20 -47.01 25.51
CA GLY A 818 -21.29 -45.89 24.58
C GLY A 818 -22.31 -44.80 24.92
N LEU A 819 -22.98 -44.33 23.87
CA LEU A 819 -24.17 -43.44 23.91
C LEU A 819 -25.31 -44.07 23.08
N SER A 820 -25.31 -45.40 23.03
CA SER A 820 -26.32 -46.26 22.39
C SER A 820 -26.10 -47.67 22.92
N PRO A 821 -27.16 -48.44 23.27
CA PRO A 821 -27.00 -49.76 23.90
C PRO A 821 -26.08 -50.72 23.13
N GLY A 822 -25.10 -51.27 23.84
CA GLY A 822 -24.19 -52.29 23.30
C GLY A 822 -23.27 -52.96 24.33
N THR A 823 -22.49 -53.94 23.88
CA THR A 823 -21.54 -54.67 24.73
C THR A 823 -20.09 -54.20 24.54
N LEU A 824 -19.50 -53.56 25.56
CA LEU A 824 -18.05 -53.39 25.65
C LEU A 824 -17.42 -54.69 26.17
N THR A 825 -16.47 -55.26 25.44
CA THR A 825 -15.73 -56.44 25.89
C THR A 825 -14.35 -56.06 26.45
N LEU A 826 -14.14 -56.19 27.76
CA LEU A 826 -12.81 -56.08 28.39
C LEU A 826 -12.18 -57.47 28.50
N SER A 827 -11.20 -57.76 27.65
CA SER A 827 -10.53 -59.05 27.67
C SER A 827 -9.29 -59.01 28.57
N GLY A 828 -9.27 -59.85 29.60
CA GLY A 828 -8.27 -59.81 30.67
C GLY A 828 -8.89 -59.62 32.05
N ASN A 829 -8.03 -59.56 33.07
CA ASN A 829 -8.48 -59.37 34.46
C ASN A 829 -8.76 -57.88 34.69
N TYR A 830 -10.00 -57.53 35.02
CA TYR A 830 -10.42 -56.15 35.28
C TYR A 830 -10.27 -55.76 36.76
N LEU A 831 -9.86 -54.51 36.98
CA LEU A 831 -9.80 -53.82 38.27
C LEU A 831 -10.49 -52.46 38.13
N SER A 832 -11.09 -52.00 39.22
CA SER A 832 -11.59 -50.64 39.43
C SER A 832 -11.31 -50.24 40.88
N SER A 833 -11.32 -48.93 41.15
CA SER A 833 -11.09 -48.35 42.48
C SER A 833 -12.34 -47.64 43.01
N SER A 834 -12.27 -47.09 44.22
CA SER A 834 -13.32 -46.22 44.76
C SER A 834 -13.58 -44.94 43.95
N ASN A 835 -12.69 -44.58 43.00
CA ASN A 835 -12.84 -43.41 42.13
C ASN A 835 -13.54 -43.75 40.80
N SER A 836 -13.53 -45.02 40.39
CA SER A 836 -14.06 -45.45 39.09
C SER A 836 -15.56 -45.20 38.95
N VAL A 837 -16.01 -44.97 37.71
CA VAL A 837 -17.42 -44.89 37.36
C VAL A 837 -17.73 -45.86 36.22
N LEU A 838 -18.73 -46.71 36.42
CA LEU A 838 -19.30 -47.55 35.37
C LEU A 838 -20.53 -46.83 34.77
N GLU A 839 -20.38 -46.24 33.59
CA GLU A 839 -21.46 -45.54 32.86
C GLU A 839 -22.30 -46.58 32.08
N MET A 840 -23.61 -46.64 32.32
CA MET A 840 -24.51 -47.62 31.70
C MET A 840 -25.78 -46.96 31.15
N GLU A 841 -26.07 -47.13 29.85
CA GLU A 841 -27.35 -46.75 29.25
C GLU A 841 -28.40 -47.89 29.36
N LEU A 842 -29.59 -47.58 29.86
CA LEU A 842 -30.71 -48.50 30.06
C LEU A 842 -31.95 -48.02 29.28
N ASN A 843 -32.15 -48.54 28.08
CA ASN A 843 -33.29 -48.22 27.18
C ASN A 843 -34.30 -49.39 27.04
N GLY A 844 -34.14 -50.45 27.82
CA GLY A 844 -35.07 -51.57 27.92
C GLY A 844 -34.46 -52.82 28.56
N LEU A 845 -35.27 -53.87 28.74
CA LEU A 845 -34.92 -55.03 29.55
C LEU A 845 -34.02 -56.07 28.85
N THR A 846 -33.73 -55.93 27.55
CA THR A 846 -32.86 -56.89 26.83
C THR A 846 -31.39 -56.40 26.86
N PRO A 847 -30.44 -57.17 27.43
CA PRO A 847 -29.02 -56.82 27.38
C PRO A 847 -28.50 -56.72 25.94
N ASP A 848 -27.41 -55.96 25.74
CA ASP A 848 -26.72 -55.66 24.46
C ASP A 848 -27.56 -54.83 23.46
N THR A 849 -28.85 -55.10 23.35
CA THR A 849 -29.73 -54.52 22.31
C THR A 849 -30.70 -53.47 22.82
N GLN A 850 -30.89 -53.38 24.14
CA GLN A 850 -31.69 -52.33 24.80
C GLN A 850 -31.02 -51.77 26.05
N HIS A 851 -30.06 -52.46 26.67
CA HIS A 851 -29.19 -51.86 27.68
C HIS A 851 -27.75 -52.28 27.49
N ASP A 852 -26.86 -51.39 27.90
CA ASP A 852 -25.41 -51.57 27.88
C ASP A 852 -24.95 -52.77 28.74
N VAL A 853 -23.87 -53.41 28.31
CA VAL A 853 -23.25 -54.54 29.02
C VAL A 853 -21.73 -54.43 29.01
N LEU A 854 -21.10 -54.58 30.18
CA LEU A 854 -19.67 -54.78 30.29
C LEU A 854 -19.34 -56.29 30.37
N ALA A 855 -18.86 -56.86 29.26
CA ALA A 855 -18.45 -58.27 29.21
C ALA A 855 -16.95 -58.41 29.52
N ILE A 856 -16.59 -59.25 30.50
CA ILE A 856 -15.20 -59.36 30.99
C ILE A 856 -14.71 -60.81 30.91
N SER A 857 -13.57 -61.03 30.24
CA SER A 857 -13.09 -62.40 29.97
C SER A 857 -12.25 -63.02 31.11
N GLY A 858 -11.69 -62.19 31.98
CA GLY A 858 -10.69 -62.60 32.97
C GLY A 858 -11.21 -63.21 34.28
N THR A 859 -10.26 -63.40 35.20
CA THR A 859 -10.45 -64.02 36.52
C THR A 859 -9.98 -63.08 37.63
N ASN A 860 -10.57 -63.21 38.82
CA ASN A 860 -10.38 -62.27 39.93
C ASN A 860 -10.76 -60.82 39.58
N VAL A 861 -11.90 -60.65 38.91
CA VAL A 861 -12.44 -59.32 38.56
C VAL A 861 -12.81 -58.56 39.83
N ILE A 862 -12.45 -57.27 39.89
CA ILE A 862 -12.74 -56.38 41.02
C ILE A 862 -13.60 -55.22 40.53
N PHE A 863 -14.79 -55.08 41.13
CA PHE A 863 -15.72 -53.98 40.96
C PHE A 863 -15.75 -53.12 42.23
N GLU A 864 -15.23 -51.90 42.13
CA GLU A 864 -15.34 -50.83 43.15
C GLU A 864 -15.77 -49.53 42.47
N GLY A 865 -16.13 -48.52 43.27
CA GLY A 865 -16.53 -47.20 42.76
C GLY A 865 -18.04 -47.06 42.59
N MET A 866 -18.45 -46.19 41.65
CA MET A 866 -19.85 -45.86 41.39
C MET A 866 -20.35 -46.50 40.09
N VAL A 867 -21.66 -46.61 39.95
CA VAL A 867 -22.33 -46.83 38.65
C VAL A 867 -23.14 -45.58 38.38
N ASP A 868 -23.00 -45.03 37.17
CA ASP A 868 -23.84 -43.95 36.66
C ASP A 868 -24.79 -44.55 35.61
N VAL A 869 -26.06 -44.17 35.65
CA VAL A 869 -27.15 -44.86 34.95
C VAL A 869 -27.99 -43.85 34.19
N THR A 870 -27.91 -43.90 32.86
CA THR A 870 -28.78 -43.12 31.97
C THR A 870 -29.98 -43.98 31.59
N LEU A 871 -31.20 -43.51 31.88
CA LEU A 871 -32.44 -44.17 31.49
C LEU A 871 -33.00 -43.55 30.20
N GLY A 872 -33.41 -44.38 29.24
CA GLY A 872 -34.17 -43.98 28.05
C GLY A 872 -35.55 -44.65 27.94
N PHE A 873 -36.00 -45.33 29.00
CA PHE A 873 -37.36 -45.84 29.15
C PHE A 873 -37.76 -45.85 30.63
N GLN A 874 -39.06 -45.97 30.90
CA GLN A 874 -39.59 -46.13 32.26
C GLN A 874 -39.53 -47.61 32.69
N PRO A 875 -38.70 -47.98 33.68
CA PRO A 875 -38.65 -49.34 34.22
C PRO A 875 -39.71 -49.53 35.31
N SER A 876 -40.03 -50.77 35.67
CA SER A 876 -40.93 -51.11 36.78
C SER A 876 -40.17 -51.55 38.03
N ILE A 877 -40.70 -51.31 39.24
CA ILE A 877 -40.17 -51.90 40.48
C ILE A 877 -40.07 -53.43 40.35
N GLY A 878 -38.86 -53.97 40.58
CA GLY A 878 -38.52 -55.38 40.42
C GLY A 878 -37.93 -55.77 39.05
N ASP A 879 -37.83 -54.85 38.08
CA ASP A 879 -37.07 -55.08 36.85
C ASP A 879 -35.57 -55.21 37.13
N THR A 880 -34.88 -56.08 36.36
CA THR A 880 -33.47 -56.43 36.57
C THR A 880 -32.63 -56.24 35.29
N PHE A 881 -31.49 -55.54 35.40
CA PHE A 881 -30.58 -55.24 34.30
C PHE A 881 -29.23 -55.92 34.54
N THR A 882 -28.68 -56.62 33.53
CA THR A 882 -27.38 -57.30 33.64
C THR A 882 -26.28 -56.38 33.10
N ILE A 883 -25.86 -55.41 33.91
CA ILE A 883 -24.90 -54.38 33.49
C ILE A 883 -23.48 -54.91 33.28
N ALA A 884 -23.11 -56.06 33.87
CA ALA A 884 -21.85 -56.71 33.57
C ALA A 884 -21.91 -58.24 33.64
N THR A 885 -21.07 -58.90 32.85
CA THR A 885 -20.90 -60.36 32.82
C THR A 885 -19.42 -60.73 32.86
N VAL A 886 -19.07 -61.82 33.54
CA VAL A 886 -17.68 -62.22 33.80
C VAL A 886 -17.53 -63.72 33.52
N SER A 887 -16.75 -64.12 32.51
CA SER A 887 -16.56 -65.54 32.19
C SER A 887 -15.64 -66.31 33.14
N GLY A 888 -14.92 -65.59 34.01
CA GLY A 888 -14.14 -66.16 35.11
C GLY A 888 -14.88 -66.07 36.45
N THR A 889 -14.42 -65.19 37.34
CA THR A 889 -15.04 -64.95 38.66
C THR A 889 -14.78 -63.52 39.15
N ILE A 890 -15.81 -62.89 39.72
CA ILE A 890 -15.70 -61.69 40.54
C ILE A 890 -15.06 -62.07 41.89
N ALA A 891 -13.93 -61.44 42.22
CA ALA A 891 -13.25 -61.61 43.51
C ALA A 891 -13.73 -60.59 44.56
N THR A 892 -14.04 -59.36 44.13
CA THR A 892 -14.60 -58.30 44.96
C THR A 892 -15.72 -57.60 44.20
N GLY A 893 -16.88 -57.47 44.82
CA GLY A 893 -17.98 -56.62 44.37
C GLY A 893 -18.35 -55.64 45.48
N ASN A 894 -18.02 -54.37 45.30
CA ASN A 894 -18.16 -53.28 46.27
C ASN A 894 -18.44 -51.95 45.53
N LEU A 895 -19.34 -51.99 44.54
CA LEU A 895 -19.93 -50.78 43.95
C LEU A 895 -20.87 -50.12 44.97
N VAL A 896 -21.00 -48.80 44.90
CA VAL A 896 -21.98 -48.04 45.70
C VAL A 896 -23.39 -48.56 45.42
N SER A 897 -24.17 -48.79 46.49
CA SER A 897 -25.55 -49.25 46.43
C SER A 897 -26.36 -48.63 47.58
N PRO A 898 -27.61 -48.21 47.35
CA PRO A 898 -28.29 -48.16 46.06
C PRO A 898 -27.71 -47.09 45.12
N ILE A 899 -28.00 -47.23 43.83
CA ILE A 899 -27.77 -46.23 42.78
C ILE A 899 -29.09 -45.48 42.55
N TYR A 900 -29.00 -44.23 42.07
CA TYR A 900 -30.14 -43.42 41.71
C TYR A 900 -30.01 -42.97 40.24
N ALA A 901 -31.11 -42.99 39.50
CA ALA A 901 -31.22 -42.40 38.16
C ALA A 901 -32.60 -41.75 37.99
N GLU A 902 -32.76 -40.85 37.01
CA GLU A 902 -34.02 -40.13 36.79
C GLU A 902 -34.55 -40.34 35.37
N TYR A 903 -35.86 -40.57 35.24
CA TYR A 903 -36.53 -40.71 33.96
C TYR A 903 -37.98 -40.24 34.04
N ASP A 904 -38.43 -39.49 33.02
CA ASP A 904 -39.80 -38.97 32.86
C ASP A 904 -40.40 -38.48 34.20
N CYS A 905 -39.71 -37.49 34.79
CA CYS A 905 -39.93 -36.85 36.10
C CYS A 905 -39.62 -37.65 37.37
N LEU A 906 -39.52 -38.99 37.32
CA LEU A 906 -39.36 -39.85 38.50
C LEU A 906 -37.89 -40.19 38.78
N GLN A 907 -37.55 -40.33 40.07
CA GLN A 907 -36.29 -40.90 40.53
C GLN A 907 -36.45 -42.40 40.82
N TYR A 908 -35.57 -43.19 40.23
CA TYR A 908 -35.49 -44.65 40.32
C TYR A 908 -34.32 -45.06 41.23
N THR A 909 -34.61 -45.92 42.20
CA THR A 909 -33.61 -46.49 43.11
C THR A 909 -33.26 -47.91 42.67
N PHE A 910 -31.97 -48.24 42.58
CA PHE A 910 -31.48 -49.55 42.15
C PHE A 910 -30.60 -50.23 43.20
N ASP A 911 -30.94 -51.46 43.58
CA ASP A 911 -30.10 -52.33 44.40
C ASP A 911 -29.07 -53.06 43.53
N VAL A 912 -27.78 -53.02 43.91
CA VAL A 912 -26.70 -53.76 43.25
C VAL A 912 -26.61 -55.19 43.80
N SER A 913 -26.46 -56.17 42.92
CA SER A 913 -26.25 -57.57 43.30
C SER A 913 -25.22 -58.30 42.43
N TYR A 914 -24.57 -59.31 43.01
CA TYR A 914 -23.50 -60.10 42.39
C TYR A 914 -23.86 -61.60 42.35
N PRO A 915 -24.89 -62.02 41.59
CA PRO A 915 -25.30 -63.42 41.56
C PRO A 915 -24.15 -64.31 41.06
N ASN A 916 -24.00 -65.47 41.71
CA ASN A 916 -22.98 -66.51 41.45
C ASN A 916 -21.51 -66.06 41.45
N ASN A 917 -21.22 -64.78 41.69
CA ASN A 917 -19.95 -64.11 41.40
C ASN A 917 -19.54 -64.16 39.90
N ASP A 918 -20.50 -64.22 38.98
CA ASP A 918 -20.27 -64.25 37.51
C ASP A 918 -20.87 -63.04 36.76
N SER A 919 -21.62 -62.18 37.45
CA SER A 919 -22.34 -61.06 36.83
C SER A 919 -22.64 -59.95 37.85
N VAL A 920 -22.97 -58.77 37.35
CA VAL A 920 -23.44 -57.61 38.13
C VAL A 920 -24.83 -57.24 37.65
N LEU A 921 -25.81 -57.27 38.55
CA LEU A 921 -27.20 -56.94 38.28
C LEU A 921 -27.65 -55.73 39.07
N LEU A 922 -28.32 -54.79 38.39
CA LEU A 922 -29.12 -53.74 39.02
C LEU A 922 -30.58 -54.20 39.10
N THR A 923 -31.24 -53.99 40.23
CA THR A 923 -32.68 -54.28 40.42
C THR A 923 -33.40 -53.03 40.88
N VAL A 924 -34.47 -52.60 40.19
CA VAL A 924 -35.27 -51.45 40.65
C VAL A 924 -35.93 -51.79 41.99
N SER A 925 -35.56 -51.08 43.05
CA SER A 925 -36.06 -51.29 44.41
C SER A 925 -37.10 -50.26 44.87
N ASP A 926 -37.12 -49.07 44.27
CA ASP A 926 -38.15 -48.03 44.50
C ASP A 926 -38.29 -47.09 43.29
N GLU A 927 -39.46 -46.45 43.14
CA GLU A 927 -39.70 -45.36 42.15
C GLU A 927 -40.57 -44.24 42.78
N ALA A 928 -40.09 -43.00 42.74
CA ALA A 928 -40.78 -41.86 43.35
C ALA A 928 -40.41 -40.52 42.70
N ASP A 929 -41.33 -39.56 42.70
CA ASP A 929 -40.95 -38.16 42.55
C ASP A 929 -40.45 -37.62 43.89
N VAL A 930 -39.29 -36.98 43.86
CA VAL A 930 -38.58 -36.42 45.03
C VAL A 930 -38.52 -34.89 45.00
N HIS A 931 -39.02 -34.27 43.94
CA HIS A 931 -39.08 -32.83 43.78
C HIS A 931 -40.36 -32.27 44.41
N ASN A 932 -40.46 -30.95 44.54
CA ASN A 932 -41.66 -30.28 45.07
C ASN A 932 -42.07 -29.17 44.10
N PRO A 933 -43.38 -28.86 43.95
CA PRO A 933 -43.84 -27.86 43.00
C PRO A 933 -43.22 -26.48 43.24
N VAL A 934 -42.82 -25.82 42.14
CA VAL A 934 -42.32 -24.45 42.17
C VAL A 934 -43.52 -23.50 42.11
N VAL A 935 -43.95 -22.99 43.27
CA VAL A 935 -45.12 -22.11 43.36
C VAL A 935 -44.74 -20.65 43.11
N ILE A 936 -45.25 -20.09 42.02
CA ILE A 936 -45.00 -18.72 41.60
C ILE A 936 -46.33 -17.94 41.69
N THR A 937 -46.34 -16.89 42.51
CA THR A 937 -47.51 -16.03 42.72
C THR A 937 -47.36 -14.65 42.06
N GLN A 938 -48.49 -13.95 41.88
CA GLN A 938 -48.54 -12.54 41.49
C GLN A 938 -49.48 -11.73 42.39
N ASP A 939 -49.06 -10.52 42.74
CA ASP A 939 -49.89 -9.54 43.44
C ASP A 939 -50.92 -8.95 42.46
N ILE A 940 -52.17 -8.76 42.93
CA ILE A 940 -53.27 -8.24 42.12
C ILE A 940 -54.05 -7.13 42.85
N THR A 941 -54.75 -6.29 42.08
CA THR A 941 -55.68 -5.29 42.60
C THR A 941 -57.10 -5.66 42.22
N LEU A 942 -58.00 -5.69 43.19
CA LEU A 942 -59.37 -6.20 43.06
C LEU A 942 -60.38 -5.10 43.44
N THR A 943 -61.22 -4.70 42.50
CA THR A 943 -62.29 -3.71 42.74
C THR A 943 -63.52 -4.39 43.35
N LEU A 944 -64.06 -3.84 44.45
CA LEU A 944 -65.37 -4.24 44.98
C LEU A 944 -66.50 -3.83 44.03
N ASP A 945 -67.57 -4.62 44.03
CA ASP A 945 -68.79 -4.34 43.26
C ASP A 945 -69.75 -3.38 43.99
N ALA A 946 -70.87 -3.07 43.34
CA ALA A 946 -71.92 -2.21 43.89
C ALA A 946 -72.68 -2.81 45.10
N THR A 947 -72.32 -4.01 45.54
CA THR A 947 -72.79 -4.64 46.79
C THR A 947 -71.70 -4.75 47.85
N GLY A 948 -70.50 -4.23 47.57
CA GLY A 948 -69.34 -4.26 48.47
C GLY A 948 -68.60 -5.58 48.48
N ASN A 949 -68.69 -6.40 47.42
CA ASN A 949 -68.10 -7.74 47.34
C ASN A 949 -67.18 -7.93 46.12
N ALA A 950 -66.21 -8.84 46.23
CA ALA A 950 -65.43 -9.35 45.09
C ALA A 950 -64.89 -10.77 45.37
N SER A 951 -64.38 -11.45 44.35
CA SER A 951 -63.84 -12.81 44.46
C SER A 951 -62.72 -13.08 43.46
N ILE A 952 -61.88 -14.07 43.76
CA ILE A 952 -60.77 -14.53 42.90
C ILE A 952 -60.78 -16.06 42.77
N THR A 953 -60.02 -16.55 41.80
CA THR A 953 -59.70 -17.97 41.57
C THR A 953 -58.19 -18.20 41.70
N THR A 954 -57.75 -19.45 41.70
CA THR A 954 -56.32 -19.80 41.70
C THR A 954 -55.56 -19.12 40.57
N ASN A 955 -56.16 -19.06 39.38
CA ASN A 955 -55.56 -18.52 38.16
C ASN A 955 -55.41 -16.98 38.19
N ASP A 956 -56.03 -16.28 39.14
CA ASP A 956 -55.87 -14.84 39.27
C ASP A 956 -54.58 -14.47 40.03
N ILE A 957 -54.09 -15.33 40.94
CA ILE A 957 -52.84 -15.12 41.68
C ILE A 957 -51.72 -16.12 41.35
N ASP A 958 -51.99 -17.20 40.63
CA ASP A 958 -50.95 -18.03 40.03
C ASP A 958 -50.25 -17.26 38.90
N ASN A 959 -48.93 -17.38 38.85
CA ASN A 959 -48.06 -16.71 37.90
C ASN A 959 -47.20 -17.75 37.14
N GLY A 960 -47.84 -18.87 36.78
CA GLY A 960 -47.17 -20.00 36.14
C GLY A 960 -46.37 -20.85 37.12
N SER A 961 -47.00 -21.32 38.20
CA SER A 961 -46.43 -22.40 39.02
C SER A 961 -46.19 -23.64 38.17
N THR A 962 -45.07 -24.34 38.40
CA THR A 962 -44.64 -25.49 37.58
C THR A 962 -44.12 -26.63 38.44
N ASP A 963 -44.16 -27.84 37.89
CA ASP A 963 -43.62 -29.05 38.50
C ASP A 963 -43.04 -29.97 37.40
N ASN A 964 -42.11 -30.87 37.74
CA ASN A 964 -41.49 -31.83 36.82
C ASN A 964 -42.45 -32.96 36.40
N CYS A 965 -43.26 -33.48 37.32
CA CYS A 965 -44.30 -34.48 37.04
C CYS A 965 -45.64 -33.84 36.64
N GLY A 966 -45.87 -32.61 37.10
CA GLY A 966 -47.02 -31.79 36.72
C GLY A 966 -48.06 -31.66 37.83
N ILE A 967 -48.85 -30.60 37.77
CA ILE A 967 -49.74 -30.17 38.85
C ILE A 967 -51.09 -30.91 38.77
N ASP A 968 -51.49 -31.55 39.88
CA ASP A 968 -52.83 -32.12 40.06
C ASP A 968 -53.82 -31.03 40.52
N THR A 969 -53.48 -30.31 41.60
CA THR A 969 -54.40 -29.37 42.24
C THR A 969 -53.74 -28.09 42.72
N MET A 970 -54.50 -27.00 42.62
CA MET A 970 -54.21 -25.70 43.22
C MET A 970 -55.35 -25.30 44.16
N SER A 971 -55.05 -24.59 45.24
CA SER A 971 -56.06 -24.11 46.20
C SER A 971 -55.65 -22.80 46.87
N LEU A 972 -56.67 -22.05 47.34
CA LEU A 972 -56.52 -20.77 48.05
C LEU A 972 -57.06 -20.88 49.48
N ASP A 973 -56.41 -20.21 50.42
CA ASP A 973 -56.94 -20.01 51.79
C ASP A 973 -58.05 -18.94 51.86
N MET A 974 -58.03 -17.96 50.95
CA MET A 974 -59.02 -16.90 50.83
C MET A 974 -59.35 -16.60 49.36
N ALA A 975 -60.63 -16.66 49.00
CA ALA A 975 -61.10 -16.45 47.63
C ALA A 975 -62.19 -15.36 47.48
N THR A 976 -62.61 -14.72 48.58
CA THR A 976 -63.72 -13.75 48.61
C THR A 976 -63.43 -12.59 49.54
N PHE A 977 -63.73 -11.38 49.09
CA PHE A 977 -63.41 -10.11 49.75
C PHE A 977 -64.64 -9.22 49.87
N THR A 978 -64.65 -8.38 50.90
CA THR A 978 -65.74 -7.45 51.22
C THR A 978 -65.17 -6.06 51.55
N CYS A 979 -66.02 -5.07 51.85
CA CYS A 979 -65.56 -3.77 52.41
C CYS A 979 -64.68 -3.91 53.69
N ASN A 980 -64.77 -5.03 54.44
CA ASN A 980 -63.89 -5.30 55.59
C ASN A 980 -62.44 -5.64 55.17
N ASN A 981 -62.19 -5.87 53.89
CA ASN A 981 -60.91 -6.29 53.32
C ASN A 981 -60.18 -5.15 52.59
N LEU A 982 -60.69 -3.91 52.62
CA LEU A 982 -60.06 -2.78 51.90
C LEU A 982 -58.58 -2.62 52.27
N GLY A 983 -57.74 -2.47 51.24
CA GLY A 983 -56.28 -2.52 51.35
C GLY A 983 -55.70 -3.90 51.02
N ALA A 984 -54.47 -4.14 51.47
CA ALA A 984 -53.69 -5.34 51.16
C ALA A 984 -54.10 -6.54 52.02
N ASN A 985 -54.49 -7.65 51.39
CA ASN A 985 -54.76 -8.95 52.01
C ASN A 985 -53.71 -9.94 51.51
N THR A 986 -53.11 -10.72 52.40
CA THR A 986 -52.25 -11.85 51.98
C THR A 986 -53.11 -13.09 51.72
N VAL A 987 -52.91 -13.73 50.57
CA VAL A 987 -53.56 -14.99 50.17
C VAL A 987 -52.48 -16.03 49.90
N THR A 988 -52.68 -17.25 50.39
CA THR A 988 -51.77 -18.37 50.17
C THR A 988 -52.27 -19.24 49.02
N LEU A 989 -51.46 -19.36 47.96
CA LEU A 989 -51.61 -20.37 46.93
C LEU A 989 -50.89 -21.65 47.38
N THR A 990 -51.61 -22.77 47.49
CA THR A 990 -51.04 -24.10 47.74
C THR A 990 -51.20 -24.96 46.50
N VAL A 991 -50.12 -25.64 46.11
CA VAL A 991 -50.02 -26.45 44.89
C VAL A 991 -49.57 -27.86 45.25
N THR A 992 -50.20 -28.84 44.63
CA THR A 992 -49.92 -30.28 44.77
C THR A 992 -49.73 -30.87 43.38
N ASP A 993 -48.66 -31.62 43.16
CA ASP A 993 -48.41 -32.39 41.94
C ASP A 993 -49.19 -33.72 41.89
N VAL A 994 -49.08 -34.41 40.76
CA VAL A 994 -49.72 -35.72 40.51
C VAL A 994 -49.11 -36.87 41.32
N ASN A 995 -47.96 -36.67 41.96
CA ASN A 995 -47.28 -37.65 42.82
C ASN A 995 -47.58 -37.43 44.31
N GLY A 996 -48.02 -36.23 44.69
CA GLY A 996 -48.46 -35.86 46.03
C GLY A 996 -47.44 -35.04 46.83
N ASN A 997 -46.40 -34.50 46.20
CA ASN A 997 -45.55 -33.49 46.85
C ASN A 997 -46.32 -32.15 46.93
N VAL A 998 -45.93 -31.25 47.85
CA VAL A 998 -46.76 -30.08 48.20
C VAL A 998 -45.90 -28.86 48.51
N ALA A 999 -46.22 -27.76 47.84
CA ALA A 999 -45.59 -26.46 48.09
C ALA A 999 -46.63 -25.33 48.16
N ASN A 1000 -46.21 -24.17 48.68
CA ASN A 1000 -47.07 -22.99 48.79
C ASN A 1000 -46.28 -21.69 48.74
N ASN A 1001 -46.94 -20.62 48.30
CA ASN A 1001 -46.40 -19.26 48.25
C ASN A 1001 -47.54 -18.25 48.43
N THR A 1002 -47.24 -16.97 48.69
CA THR A 1002 -48.27 -15.95 48.98
C THR A 1002 -48.33 -14.85 47.93
N ALA A 1003 -49.52 -14.31 47.72
CA ALA A 1003 -49.80 -13.11 46.92
C ALA A 1003 -50.43 -12.03 47.80
N ILE A 1004 -50.25 -10.76 47.42
CA ILE A 1004 -50.99 -9.63 47.97
C ILE A 1004 -52.16 -9.27 47.05
N VAL A 1005 -53.38 -9.46 47.56
CA VAL A 1005 -54.62 -9.01 46.93
C VAL A 1005 -55.00 -7.67 47.54
N THR A 1006 -54.76 -6.60 46.79
CA THR A 1006 -55.11 -5.23 47.18
C THR A 1006 -56.55 -4.94 46.79
N VAL A 1007 -57.46 -4.99 47.76
CA VAL A 1007 -58.88 -4.70 47.55
C VAL A 1007 -59.09 -3.19 47.60
N VAL A 1008 -59.72 -2.65 46.56
CA VAL A 1008 -60.02 -1.22 46.43
C VAL A 1008 -61.50 -1.00 46.12
N ASP A 1009 -61.99 0.17 46.48
CA ASP A 1009 -63.35 0.60 46.22
C ASP A 1009 -63.32 2.01 45.60
N ASN A 1010 -63.92 2.11 44.42
CA ASN A 1010 -63.86 3.27 43.53
C ASN A 1010 -65.28 3.74 43.13
N ILE A 1011 -66.29 3.32 43.90
CA ILE A 1011 -67.68 3.75 43.70
C ILE A 1011 -67.82 5.14 44.33
N LEU A 1012 -68.59 6.04 43.70
CA LEU A 1012 -68.86 7.36 44.29
C LEU A 1012 -70.11 7.27 45.18
N PRO A 1013 -70.11 7.91 46.37
CA PRO A 1013 -71.29 7.93 47.23
C PRO A 1013 -72.48 8.63 46.55
N LEU A 1014 -73.69 8.10 46.76
CA LEU A 1014 -74.94 8.67 46.26
C LEU A 1014 -75.42 9.77 47.20
N VAL A 1015 -75.39 11.03 46.74
CA VAL A 1015 -75.88 12.19 47.51
C VAL A 1015 -77.38 12.41 47.27
N VAL A 1016 -78.12 12.64 48.35
CA VAL A 1016 -79.56 13.00 48.31
C VAL A 1016 -79.82 14.18 49.25
N THR A 1017 -80.43 15.25 48.74
CA THR A 1017 -80.69 16.50 49.49
C THR A 1017 -82.18 16.78 49.71
N GLN A 1018 -82.47 17.73 50.62
CA GLN A 1018 -83.79 18.33 50.84
C GLN A 1018 -83.70 19.85 51.07
N ASP A 1019 -84.73 20.58 50.65
CA ASP A 1019 -84.86 22.02 50.90
C ASP A 1019 -85.24 22.33 52.36
N LEU A 1020 -84.88 23.53 52.84
CA LEU A 1020 -85.04 23.96 54.23
C LEU A 1020 -85.62 25.39 54.32
N THR A 1021 -86.18 25.76 55.48
CA THR A 1021 -86.64 27.13 55.76
C THR A 1021 -86.29 27.50 57.19
N VAL A 1022 -85.80 28.72 57.40
CA VAL A 1022 -85.30 29.23 58.69
C VAL A 1022 -85.73 30.69 58.91
N GLN A 1023 -85.90 31.09 60.16
CA GLN A 1023 -86.31 32.45 60.56
C GLN A 1023 -85.10 33.17 61.17
N LEU A 1024 -84.94 34.47 60.89
CA LEU A 1024 -83.95 35.30 61.55
C LEU A 1024 -84.30 35.58 63.02
N ASP A 1025 -83.28 35.78 63.84
CA ASP A 1025 -83.41 36.20 65.23
C ASP A 1025 -83.51 37.73 65.40
N ALA A 1026 -83.67 38.20 66.64
CA ALA A 1026 -83.77 39.63 66.97
C ALA A 1026 -82.46 40.42 66.76
N LEU A 1027 -81.39 39.79 66.27
CA LEU A 1027 -80.15 40.42 65.82
C LEU A 1027 -79.99 40.29 64.28
N GLY A 1028 -80.98 39.72 63.59
CA GLY A 1028 -81.00 39.54 62.14
C GLY A 1028 -80.22 38.33 61.62
N ASN A 1029 -80.08 37.23 62.39
CA ASN A 1029 -79.23 36.08 62.04
C ASN A 1029 -79.95 34.72 62.16
N ALA A 1030 -79.49 33.71 61.40
CA ALA A 1030 -79.94 32.31 61.46
C ALA A 1030 -78.82 31.34 61.06
N SER A 1031 -78.91 30.07 61.44
CA SER A 1031 -77.93 29.04 61.02
C SER A 1031 -78.50 27.63 60.88
N ILE A 1032 -77.79 26.78 60.13
CA ILE A 1032 -78.16 25.40 59.73
C ILE A 1032 -76.94 24.47 59.76
N THR A 1033 -77.17 23.16 59.57
CA THR A 1033 -76.14 22.12 59.52
C THR A 1033 -76.35 21.15 58.36
N ALA A 1034 -75.29 20.48 57.90
CA ALA A 1034 -75.32 19.51 56.81
C ALA A 1034 -76.42 18.43 56.98
N ALA A 1035 -76.59 17.92 58.21
CA ALA A 1035 -77.59 16.89 58.54
C ALA A 1035 -79.06 17.37 58.51
N GLN A 1036 -79.31 18.68 58.35
CA GLN A 1036 -80.65 19.22 58.07
C GLN A 1036 -80.93 19.29 56.56
N VAL A 1037 -79.90 19.18 55.73
CA VAL A 1037 -79.94 19.27 54.27
C VAL A 1037 -79.79 17.89 53.61
N ASP A 1038 -79.11 16.93 54.26
CA ASP A 1038 -79.11 15.53 53.85
C ASP A 1038 -80.51 14.89 53.94
N ASN A 1039 -80.79 14.00 52.99
CA ASN A 1039 -82.05 13.30 52.81
C ASN A 1039 -81.80 11.80 52.55
N GLY A 1040 -80.81 11.22 53.24
CA GLY A 1040 -80.49 9.79 53.16
C GLY A 1040 -79.48 9.45 52.08
N SER A 1041 -78.38 10.21 51.98
CA SER A 1041 -77.22 9.84 51.17
C SER A 1041 -76.67 8.46 51.57
N SER A 1042 -76.13 7.69 50.61
CA SER A 1042 -75.75 6.28 50.82
C SER A 1042 -74.56 5.83 49.97
N ASP A 1043 -73.87 4.77 50.40
CA ASP A 1043 -72.67 4.23 49.75
C ASP A 1043 -72.54 2.69 49.92
N ASN A 1044 -71.73 2.01 49.10
CA ASN A 1044 -71.50 0.55 49.17
C ASN A 1044 -70.56 0.13 50.32
N CYS A 1045 -69.53 0.93 50.64
CA CYS A 1045 -68.58 0.68 51.74
C CYS A 1045 -68.67 1.70 52.90
N SER A 1046 -69.65 2.59 52.84
CA SER A 1046 -70.17 3.50 53.87
C SER A 1046 -69.53 4.90 53.95
N ILE A 1047 -70.34 5.86 54.40
CA ILE A 1047 -70.03 7.30 54.42
C ILE A 1047 -69.13 7.64 55.62
N ALA A 1048 -68.02 8.34 55.34
CA ALA A 1048 -67.12 8.88 56.36
C ALA A 1048 -67.46 10.31 56.79
N SER A 1049 -67.95 11.16 55.88
CA SER A 1049 -68.26 12.57 56.20
C SER A 1049 -69.37 13.19 55.35
N LEU A 1050 -70.04 14.19 55.94
CA LEU A 1050 -70.99 15.09 55.29
C LEU A 1050 -70.57 16.53 55.61
N ASP A 1051 -70.50 17.40 54.60
CA ASP A 1051 -70.06 18.80 54.71
C ASP A 1051 -70.98 19.76 53.93
N LEU A 1052 -71.08 21.03 54.33
CA LEU A 1052 -72.00 22.02 53.75
C LEU A 1052 -71.32 23.38 53.57
N ASP A 1053 -71.43 23.95 52.37
CA ASP A 1053 -70.71 25.18 51.97
C ASP A 1053 -71.15 26.49 52.67
N VAL A 1054 -72.42 26.60 53.09
CA VAL A 1054 -72.98 27.76 53.79
C VAL A 1054 -73.86 27.31 54.96
N THR A 1055 -73.43 27.68 56.18
CA THR A 1055 -74.13 27.35 57.43
C THR A 1055 -74.90 28.52 58.05
N ASP A 1056 -74.58 29.77 57.71
CA ASP A 1056 -75.05 30.95 58.45
C ASP A 1056 -75.65 32.02 57.51
N PHE A 1057 -76.72 32.66 57.95
CA PHE A 1057 -77.54 33.60 57.18
C PHE A 1057 -77.86 34.85 58.00
N THR A 1058 -78.08 35.98 57.31
CA THR A 1058 -78.39 37.29 57.92
C THR A 1058 -79.57 37.99 57.23
N CYS A 1059 -79.95 39.22 57.65
CA CYS A 1059 -80.88 40.07 56.88
C CYS A 1059 -80.49 40.24 55.40
N ALA A 1060 -79.20 40.13 55.04
CA ALA A 1060 -78.73 40.19 53.65
C ALA A 1060 -79.06 38.92 52.82
N ASN A 1061 -79.52 37.85 53.46
CA ASN A 1061 -79.82 36.54 52.87
C ASN A 1061 -81.32 36.25 52.79
N LEU A 1062 -82.20 37.23 53.03
CA LEU A 1062 -83.65 37.01 53.04
C LEU A 1062 -84.18 36.54 51.67
N GLY A 1063 -85.09 35.57 51.68
CA GLY A 1063 -85.52 34.81 50.52
C GLY A 1063 -84.75 33.50 50.32
N THR A 1064 -84.73 32.98 49.10
CA THR A 1064 -84.14 31.68 48.76
C THR A 1064 -82.64 31.76 48.48
N ASN A 1065 -81.83 31.04 49.26
CA ASN A 1065 -80.40 30.81 49.05
C ASN A 1065 -80.20 29.38 48.52
N THR A 1066 -79.07 29.10 47.88
CA THR A 1066 -78.67 27.74 47.51
C THR A 1066 -77.43 27.35 48.31
N VAL A 1067 -77.43 26.11 48.82
CA VAL A 1067 -76.32 25.49 49.55
C VAL A 1067 -75.95 24.16 48.91
N THR A 1068 -74.71 23.70 49.11
CA THR A 1068 -74.15 22.48 48.51
C THR A 1068 -73.71 21.52 49.60
N LEU A 1069 -74.35 20.35 49.65
CA LEU A 1069 -73.98 19.22 50.49
C LEU A 1069 -72.94 18.37 49.75
N THR A 1070 -71.84 18.02 50.43
CA THR A 1070 -70.80 17.12 49.92
C THR A 1070 -70.69 15.91 50.84
N ILE A 1071 -70.57 14.72 50.24
CA ILE A 1071 -70.47 13.42 50.91
C ILE A 1071 -69.14 12.78 50.52
N THR A 1072 -68.43 12.19 51.47
CA THR A 1072 -67.22 11.38 51.24
C THR A 1072 -67.41 9.99 51.87
N ASP A 1073 -67.04 8.94 51.16
CA ASP A 1073 -67.04 7.55 51.67
C ASP A 1073 -65.81 7.23 52.53
N GLN A 1074 -65.72 5.99 53.03
CA GLN A 1074 -64.57 5.51 53.79
C GLN A 1074 -63.32 5.21 52.92
N SER A 1075 -63.50 5.09 51.61
CA SER A 1075 -62.44 4.83 50.61
C SER A 1075 -61.74 6.13 50.13
N GLY A 1076 -62.37 7.29 50.34
CA GLY A 1076 -61.93 8.62 49.92
C GLY A 1076 -62.64 9.17 48.67
N ASN A 1077 -63.61 8.45 48.11
CA ASN A 1077 -64.41 8.92 46.98
C ASN A 1077 -65.44 9.95 47.48
N SER A 1078 -65.75 10.97 46.67
CA SER A 1078 -66.66 12.05 47.06
C SER A 1078 -67.57 12.53 45.93
N ALA A 1079 -68.74 13.04 46.32
CA ALA A 1079 -69.76 13.59 45.44
C ALA A 1079 -70.54 14.72 46.16
N SER A 1080 -71.27 15.55 45.40
CA SER A 1080 -72.00 16.70 45.95
C SER A 1080 -73.36 16.92 45.26
N ALA A 1081 -74.32 17.47 45.99
CA ALA A 1081 -75.62 17.92 45.47
C ALA A 1081 -76.11 19.19 46.18
N SER A 1082 -76.99 19.96 45.55
CA SER A 1082 -77.48 21.24 46.09
C SER A 1082 -78.87 21.14 46.75
N ALA A 1083 -79.18 22.15 47.58
CA ALA A 1083 -80.47 22.36 48.21
C ALA A 1083 -80.80 23.86 48.31
N THR A 1084 -82.07 24.18 48.54
CA THR A 1084 -82.57 25.55 48.71
C THR A 1084 -82.86 25.83 50.18
N VAL A 1085 -82.37 26.96 50.70
CA VAL A 1085 -82.62 27.42 52.07
C VAL A 1085 -83.35 28.76 52.02
N THR A 1086 -84.61 28.78 52.45
CA THR A 1086 -85.42 30.00 52.51
C THR A 1086 -85.25 30.68 53.87
N VAL A 1087 -84.94 31.96 53.88
CA VAL A 1087 -84.72 32.77 55.10
C VAL A 1087 -85.78 33.86 55.20
N GLU A 1088 -86.43 33.99 56.34
CA GLU A 1088 -87.54 34.94 56.57
C GLU A 1088 -87.33 35.80 57.83
N ASP A 1089 -87.99 36.98 57.86
CA ASP A 1089 -88.07 37.89 59.02
C ASP A 1089 -89.54 38.17 59.35
N ASN A 1090 -89.85 38.35 60.64
CA ASN A 1090 -91.20 38.50 61.17
C ASN A 1090 -91.28 39.43 62.40
N ILE A 1091 -90.19 40.12 62.73
CA ILE A 1091 -90.11 41.06 63.85
C ILE A 1091 -90.65 42.44 63.38
N ALA A 1092 -91.09 43.28 64.31
CA ALA A 1092 -91.82 44.51 64.01
C ALA A 1092 -91.22 45.74 64.71
N PRO A 1093 -91.26 46.92 64.06
CA PRO A 1093 -90.42 48.07 64.41
C PRO A 1093 -90.84 48.74 65.72
N THR A 1094 -89.86 49.38 66.34
CA THR A 1094 -90.04 50.19 67.55
C THR A 1094 -90.15 51.68 67.20
N ILE A 1095 -90.87 52.45 68.03
CA ILE A 1095 -91.00 53.90 67.91
C ILE A 1095 -91.19 54.56 69.28
N ASN A 1096 -90.57 55.72 69.49
CA ASN A 1096 -90.74 56.58 70.67
C ASN A 1096 -91.14 58.01 70.26
N CYS A 1097 -92.20 58.55 70.87
CA CYS A 1097 -92.62 59.95 70.71
C CYS A 1097 -92.23 60.82 71.93
N PRO A 1098 -92.04 62.14 71.76
CA PRO A 1098 -91.78 63.09 72.84
C PRO A 1098 -93.07 63.47 73.60
N SER A 1099 -92.93 64.20 74.70
CA SER A 1099 -94.06 64.90 75.37
C SER A 1099 -94.31 66.28 74.76
N GLY A 1100 -95.57 66.75 74.74
CA GLY A 1100 -95.96 68.05 74.14
C GLY A 1100 -95.28 69.32 74.72
N PHE A 1101 -95.13 70.35 73.87
CA PHE A 1101 -94.24 71.51 74.06
C PHE A 1101 -94.68 72.77 73.24
N THR A 1102 -93.78 73.72 72.93
CA THR A 1102 -94.09 75.05 72.32
C THR A 1102 -92.85 75.61 71.55
N VAL A 1103 -92.93 75.96 70.22
CA VAL A 1103 -91.79 75.71 69.23
C VAL A 1103 -91.31 76.73 68.12
N GLU A 1104 -91.58 76.48 66.78
CA GLU A 1104 -90.90 76.81 65.47
C GLU A 1104 -91.48 77.78 64.29
N SER A 1105 -92.41 78.81 64.38
CA SER A 1105 -92.32 80.17 63.65
C SER A 1105 -93.16 81.45 64.12
N ASN A 1106 -92.65 82.73 63.98
CA ASN A 1106 -93.10 84.07 64.54
C ASN A 1106 -94.29 84.77 63.82
N GLY A 1107 -95.39 84.04 63.66
CA GLY A 1107 -96.58 84.48 62.93
C GLY A 1107 -97.43 83.27 62.60
N ASP A 1108 -97.41 82.88 61.32
CA ASP A 1108 -97.82 81.55 60.89
C ASP A 1108 -96.69 80.55 61.17
N PHE A 1109 -96.92 79.51 61.97
CA PHE A 1109 -95.91 78.50 62.26
C PHE A 1109 -95.91 77.39 61.20
N THR A 1110 -94.78 77.19 60.51
CA THR A 1110 -94.58 76.01 59.65
C THR A 1110 -94.11 74.80 60.47
N LEU A 1111 -95.03 73.88 60.77
CA LEU A 1111 -94.76 72.60 61.44
C LEU A 1111 -93.57 71.85 60.80
N PRO A 1112 -92.47 71.54 61.52
CA PRO A 1112 -91.37 70.75 60.99
C PRO A 1112 -91.72 69.25 60.99
N ASP A 1113 -90.76 68.44 60.56
CA ASP A 1113 -90.83 66.98 60.64
C ASP A 1113 -90.12 66.51 61.92
N TYR A 1114 -90.89 66.11 62.93
CA TYR A 1114 -90.34 65.76 64.23
C TYR A 1114 -89.60 64.42 64.25
N TYR A 1115 -89.65 63.62 63.19
CA TYR A 1115 -88.76 62.47 63.04
C TYR A 1115 -87.40 62.88 62.45
N LEU A 1116 -87.38 63.72 61.41
CA LEU A 1116 -86.12 64.27 60.85
C LEU A 1116 -85.40 65.21 61.84
N ASP A 1117 -86.13 65.94 62.67
CA ASP A 1117 -85.56 66.75 63.77
C ASP A 1117 -85.07 65.88 64.96
N GLY A 1118 -85.28 64.55 64.92
CA GLY A 1118 -84.82 63.61 65.94
C GLY A 1118 -85.59 63.64 67.27
N LEU A 1119 -86.78 64.27 67.30
CA LEU A 1119 -87.65 64.29 68.48
C LEU A 1119 -88.48 63.00 68.63
N VAL A 1120 -88.83 62.38 67.51
CA VAL A 1120 -89.35 61.01 67.39
C VAL A 1120 -88.19 60.12 66.94
N THR A 1121 -88.07 58.92 67.49
CA THR A 1121 -87.05 57.94 67.08
C THR A 1121 -87.65 56.57 66.83
N VAL A 1122 -87.04 55.81 65.91
CA VAL A 1122 -87.50 54.50 65.43
C VAL A 1122 -86.30 53.55 65.31
N ASP A 1123 -86.51 52.24 65.46
CA ASP A 1123 -85.44 51.23 65.31
C ASP A 1123 -86.01 49.82 65.03
N ASP A 1124 -85.28 48.98 64.30
CA ASP A 1124 -85.70 47.66 63.77
C ASP A 1124 -84.50 46.75 63.39
N ASN A 1125 -84.68 45.43 63.40
CA ASN A 1125 -83.60 44.45 63.17
C ASN A 1125 -83.15 44.33 61.71
N CYS A 1126 -84.04 44.46 60.71
CA CYS A 1126 -83.67 44.38 59.30
C CYS A 1126 -84.00 45.67 58.49
N GLY A 1127 -84.83 46.57 59.02
CA GLY A 1127 -84.81 47.99 58.66
C GLY A 1127 -86.17 48.66 58.41
N ILE A 1128 -86.19 49.99 58.53
CA ILE A 1128 -87.40 50.82 58.37
C ILE A 1128 -87.67 51.18 56.91
N SER A 1129 -88.92 50.99 56.46
CA SER A 1129 -89.41 51.38 55.13
C SER A 1129 -90.03 52.77 55.10
N SER A 1130 -90.82 53.10 56.12
CA SER A 1130 -91.56 54.37 56.17
C SER A 1130 -91.80 54.86 57.59
N VAL A 1131 -91.78 56.19 57.73
CA VAL A 1131 -92.23 56.95 58.90
C VAL A 1131 -93.14 58.05 58.39
N VAL A 1132 -94.32 58.23 59.00
CA VAL A 1132 -95.36 59.14 58.51
C VAL A 1132 -95.91 60.00 59.65
N GLN A 1133 -95.69 61.31 59.58
CA GLN A 1133 -96.26 62.32 60.49
C GLN A 1133 -97.63 62.82 60.00
N THR A 1134 -98.59 63.04 60.91
CA THR A 1134 -99.86 63.74 60.63
C THR A 1134 -100.22 64.70 61.78
N PRO A 1135 -100.49 66.00 61.56
CA PRO A 1135 -100.37 66.75 60.31
C PRO A 1135 -98.95 66.68 59.73
N SER A 1136 -98.85 66.63 58.41
CA SER A 1136 -97.57 66.50 57.72
C SER A 1136 -96.68 67.72 57.97
N ALA A 1137 -95.37 67.52 58.00
CA ALA A 1137 -94.40 68.60 57.98
C ALA A 1137 -94.68 69.59 56.83
N GLY A 1138 -94.36 70.87 57.04
CA GLY A 1138 -94.76 71.98 56.18
C GLY A 1138 -96.17 72.52 56.44
N SER A 1139 -96.97 71.93 57.33
CA SER A 1139 -98.31 72.44 57.67
C SER A 1139 -98.20 73.80 58.37
N ILE A 1140 -98.87 74.83 57.83
CA ILE A 1140 -99.00 76.11 58.52
C ILE A 1140 -100.05 76.00 59.63
N LEU A 1141 -99.61 76.28 60.85
CA LEU A 1141 -100.37 76.26 62.08
C LEU A 1141 -100.46 77.68 62.65
N PRO A 1142 -101.64 78.31 62.70
CA PRO A 1142 -101.83 79.55 63.46
C PRO A 1142 -101.84 79.26 64.97
N ASP A 1143 -101.86 80.31 65.81
CA ASP A 1143 -101.91 80.19 67.28
C ASP A 1143 -103.02 79.22 67.77
N GLY A 1144 -102.61 78.12 68.41
CA GLY A 1144 -103.51 77.04 68.82
C GLY A 1144 -102.82 75.87 69.52
N TYR A 1145 -103.52 74.75 69.64
CA TYR A 1145 -103.00 73.44 70.09
C TYR A 1145 -103.30 72.41 69.01
N TYR A 1146 -102.33 71.56 68.67
CA TYR A 1146 -102.42 70.60 67.56
C TYR A 1146 -101.79 69.28 67.98
N ASP A 1147 -102.55 68.19 67.90
CA ASP A 1147 -102.02 66.83 68.08
C ASP A 1147 -101.28 66.38 66.81
N ILE A 1148 -100.15 65.70 67.01
CA ILE A 1148 -99.24 65.18 65.98
C ILE A 1148 -99.13 63.67 66.18
N ASP A 1149 -99.64 62.88 65.23
CA ASP A 1149 -99.57 61.42 65.16
C ASP A 1149 -98.39 60.95 64.29
N PHE A 1150 -97.85 59.76 64.60
CA PHE A 1150 -96.82 59.07 63.83
C PHE A 1150 -97.17 57.60 63.60
N ILE A 1151 -96.88 57.09 62.40
CA ILE A 1151 -96.91 55.65 62.05
C ILE A 1151 -95.59 55.24 61.40
N VAL A 1152 -95.09 54.04 61.70
CA VAL A 1152 -93.83 53.45 61.22
C VAL A 1152 -94.09 52.07 60.64
N THR A 1153 -93.43 51.72 59.54
CA THR A 1153 -93.45 50.37 58.94
C THR A 1153 -92.04 49.93 58.54
N ASP A 1154 -91.69 48.68 58.80
CA ASP A 1154 -90.43 48.06 58.34
C ASP A 1154 -90.46 47.70 56.84
N ILE A 1155 -89.34 47.20 56.30
CA ILE A 1155 -89.19 46.80 54.88
C ILE A 1155 -89.95 45.54 54.47
N PHE A 1156 -90.57 44.81 55.41
CA PHE A 1156 -91.35 43.59 55.15
C PHE A 1156 -92.86 43.74 55.45
N GLY A 1157 -93.27 44.85 56.10
CA GLY A 1157 -94.65 45.30 56.24
C GLY A 1157 -95.20 45.36 57.67
N ASN A 1158 -94.43 45.05 58.71
CA ASN A 1158 -94.93 45.15 60.09
C ASN A 1158 -94.83 46.60 60.60
N SER A 1159 -95.71 47.03 61.51
CA SER A 1159 -95.93 48.47 61.80
C SER A 1159 -96.32 48.85 63.23
N LYS A 1160 -96.10 50.14 63.58
CA LYS A 1160 -96.26 50.73 64.92
C LYS A 1160 -96.63 52.23 64.89
N SER A 1161 -97.08 52.84 66.01
CA SER A 1161 -97.52 54.26 66.06
C SER A 1161 -97.48 54.94 67.46
N CYS A 1162 -97.46 56.29 67.52
CA CYS A 1162 -97.52 57.15 68.73
C CYS A 1162 -97.94 58.63 68.44
N MET A 1163 -98.12 59.53 69.46
CA MET A 1163 -98.62 60.93 69.28
C MET A 1163 -98.25 62.01 70.38
N PHE A 1164 -98.29 63.35 70.09
CA PHE A 1164 -98.02 64.53 71.02
C PHE A 1164 -98.49 65.97 70.53
N GLN A 1165 -98.11 67.17 71.11
CA GLN A 1165 -98.73 68.57 70.92
C GLN A 1165 -97.77 69.88 70.99
N ILE A 1166 -97.92 71.11 70.32
CA ILE A 1166 -96.78 72.12 69.84
C ILE A 1166 -96.93 73.75 69.47
N LYS A 1167 -95.86 74.63 69.03
CA LYS A 1167 -95.78 76.22 68.72
C LYS A 1167 -94.86 77.33 67.76
N VAL A 1168 -93.60 78.00 67.94
CA VAL A 1168 -92.84 79.33 67.36
C VAL A 1168 -91.32 79.88 66.61
N GLU A 1169 -90.03 79.41 66.17
CA GLU A 1169 -88.87 79.94 65.09
C GLU A 1169 -88.15 79.30 63.65
N ASP A 1170 -86.78 79.06 63.19
CA ASP A 1170 -86.11 78.81 61.70
C ASP A 1170 -84.51 78.31 61.25
N LEU A 1171 -84.00 77.84 59.96
CA LEU A 1171 -82.55 77.81 59.16
C LEU A 1171 -81.97 76.82 57.87
N THR A 1172 -80.71 76.92 57.13
CA THR A 1172 -80.05 76.14 55.83
C THR A 1172 -78.39 76.08 55.43
N LEU A 1173 -77.49 75.63 54.36
CA LEU A 1173 -77.20 74.89 52.94
C LEU A 1173 -75.65 74.75 52.19
N ASN A 1174 -75.06 73.75 51.31
CA ASN A 1174 -73.74 73.74 50.32
C ASN A 1174 -73.08 72.50 49.36
N VAL A 1175 -72.08 72.56 48.29
CA VAL A 1175 -71.29 71.46 47.36
C VAL A 1175 -70.00 71.72 46.27
N ASN A 1176 -69.10 70.75 45.65
CA ASN A 1176 -68.06 70.79 44.38
C ASN A 1176 -67.05 69.54 43.81
N ALA A 1177 -66.28 69.46 42.59
CA ALA A 1177 -65.22 68.39 41.99
C ALA A 1177 -64.23 68.54 40.61
N PHE A 1178 -63.18 67.65 40.14
CA PHE A 1178 -62.26 67.63 38.81
C PHE A 1178 -61.22 66.39 38.29
N GLU A 1179 -60.36 66.36 37.14
CA GLU A 1179 -59.48 65.22 36.40
C GLU A 1179 -58.03 65.41 35.55
N LEU A 1180 -57.47 64.56 34.53
CA LEU A 1180 -55.99 64.29 33.97
C LEU A 1180 -55.53 64.00 32.38
N THR A 1181 -54.28 63.46 31.93
CA THR A 1181 -53.69 63.16 30.47
C THR A 1181 -52.33 62.25 30.12
N GLU A 1182 -51.59 62.26 28.89
CA GLU A 1182 -50.65 61.16 28.23
C GLU A 1182 -49.10 61.21 27.64
N SER A 1183 -48.61 61.94 26.56
CA SER A 1183 -47.30 61.90 25.71
C SER A 1183 -45.85 61.95 26.30
N HIS A 1184 -45.57 61.15 27.32
CA HIS A 1184 -44.73 61.63 28.43
C HIS A 1184 -43.27 61.10 28.53
N ILE A 1185 -42.81 60.16 27.69
CA ILE A 1185 -41.53 59.43 27.91
C ILE A 1185 -40.65 59.28 26.63
N VAL A 1186 -39.33 59.55 26.73
CA VAL A 1186 -38.36 59.54 25.59
C VAL A 1186 -36.99 58.93 25.99
N LEU A 1187 -36.28 58.27 25.05
CA LEU A 1187 -34.89 57.80 25.20
C LEU A 1187 -33.95 58.48 24.19
N TYR A 1188 -32.77 58.99 24.61
CA TYR A 1188 -31.75 59.57 23.72
C TYR A 1188 -30.34 59.61 24.37
N PRO A 1189 -29.22 59.62 23.61
CA PRO A 1189 -29.13 59.33 22.17
C PRO A 1189 -29.50 57.87 21.88
N ASN A 1190 -29.88 57.58 20.63
CA ASN A 1190 -30.30 56.23 20.21
C ASN A 1190 -30.18 56.13 18.68
N PRO A 1191 -29.14 55.49 18.11
CA PRO A 1191 -28.11 54.70 18.80
C PRO A 1191 -27.27 55.48 19.83
N ALA A 1192 -26.83 54.76 20.84
CA ALA A 1192 -25.93 55.21 21.89
C ALA A 1192 -24.63 54.42 21.80
N THR A 1193 -23.50 55.06 22.11
CA THR A 1193 -22.28 54.32 22.48
C THR A 1193 -22.38 53.96 23.97
N ASN A 1194 -21.62 54.58 24.86
CA ASN A 1194 -21.46 54.05 26.23
C ASN A 1194 -22.54 54.50 27.24
N MET A 1195 -23.49 55.38 26.88
CA MET A 1195 -24.62 55.76 27.75
C MET A 1195 -25.88 56.19 26.97
N VAL A 1196 -27.07 55.95 27.56
CA VAL A 1196 -28.38 56.49 27.09
C VAL A 1196 -29.12 57.21 28.23
N THR A 1197 -29.96 58.19 27.90
CA THR A 1197 -30.79 58.95 28.86
C THR A 1197 -32.29 58.71 28.64
N LEU A 1198 -33.01 58.35 29.69
CA LEU A 1198 -34.47 58.26 29.77
C LEU A 1198 -35.02 59.58 30.33
N LYS A 1199 -35.91 60.24 29.59
CA LYS A 1199 -36.55 61.52 29.97
C LYS A 1199 -38.04 61.33 30.25
N ASN A 1200 -38.50 61.90 31.36
CA ASN A 1200 -39.91 62.12 31.69
C ASN A 1200 -40.27 63.59 31.38
N ASN A 1201 -41.20 63.81 30.47
CA ASN A 1201 -41.61 65.14 30.01
C ASN A 1201 -42.67 65.79 30.91
N SER A 1202 -43.47 64.98 31.61
CA SER A 1202 -44.74 65.42 32.19
C SER A 1202 -44.85 65.18 33.69
N HIS A 1203 -43.72 64.91 34.35
CA HIS A 1203 -43.60 64.79 35.80
C HIS A 1203 -44.51 63.72 36.44
N VAL A 1204 -44.87 62.69 35.68
CA VAL A 1204 -45.61 61.51 36.17
C VAL A 1204 -44.76 60.75 37.19
N ASN A 1205 -45.37 60.25 38.27
CA ASN A 1205 -44.73 59.32 39.20
C ASN A 1205 -44.42 57.98 38.52
N LEU A 1206 -43.18 57.79 38.08
CA LEU A 1206 -42.71 56.55 37.46
C LEU A 1206 -42.09 55.62 38.50
N LYS A 1207 -42.37 54.32 38.43
CA LYS A 1207 -41.87 53.33 39.39
C LYS A 1207 -40.54 52.71 38.98
N SER A 1208 -40.46 52.14 37.79
CA SER A 1208 -39.27 51.39 37.36
C SER A 1208 -39.12 51.31 35.84
N ALA A 1209 -37.92 50.89 35.41
CA ALA A 1209 -37.66 50.45 34.05
C ALA A 1209 -36.77 49.18 34.01
N THR A 1210 -36.77 48.48 32.86
CA THR A 1210 -35.98 47.26 32.64
C THR A 1210 -35.45 47.22 31.21
N ILE A 1211 -34.15 46.93 31.05
CA ILE A 1211 -33.47 46.76 29.75
C ILE A 1211 -33.29 45.27 29.46
N ILE A 1212 -33.60 44.88 28.22
CA ILE A 1212 -33.69 43.50 27.73
C ILE A 1212 -32.97 43.39 26.38
N ASP A 1213 -32.25 42.30 26.09
CA ASP A 1213 -31.68 42.04 24.77
C ASP A 1213 -32.71 41.53 23.73
N VAL A 1214 -32.29 41.35 22.49
CA VAL A 1214 -33.12 40.77 21.40
C VAL A 1214 -33.45 39.28 21.57
N LYS A 1215 -32.85 38.57 22.52
CA LYS A 1215 -33.19 37.18 22.89
C LYS A 1215 -34.17 37.11 24.07
N GLY A 1216 -34.51 38.25 24.69
CA GLY A 1216 -35.39 38.34 25.86
C GLY A 1216 -34.67 38.31 27.20
N SER A 1217 -33.34 38.26 27.23
CA SER A 1217 -32.54 38.26 28.46
C SER A 1217 -32.59 39.64 29.12
N VAL A 1218 -32.98 39.70 30.40
CA VAL A 1218 -32.94 40.97 31.16
C VAL A 1218 -31.50 41.30 31.51
N ILE A 1219 -30.99 42.40 30.95
CA ILE A 1219 -29.60 42.85 31.16
C ILE A 1219 -29.52 43.77 32.38
N GLN A 1220 -30.54 44.59 32.65
CA GLN A 1220 -30.55 45.49 33.80
C GLN A 1220 -31.97 45.90 34.24
N LYS A 1221 -32.19 46.04 35.56
CA LYS A 1221 -33.39 46.66 36.14
C LYS A 1221 -33.02 47.99 36.81
N ILE A 1222 -33.93 48.97 36.78
CA ILE A 1222 -33.66 50.38 37.13
C ILE A 1222 -34.84 50.93 37.94
N ASN A 1223 -34.61 51.40 39.17
CA ASN A 1223 -35.64 52.13 39.94
C ASN A 1223 -35.77 53.58 39.39
N LEU A 1224 -37.01 54.02 39.15
CA LEU A 1224 -37.36 55.35 38.65
C LEU A 1224 -38.17 56.22 39.62
N GLU A 1225 -38.55 55.76 40.81
CA GLU A 1225 -39.38 56.51 41.78
C GLU A 1225 -38.79 57.88 42.15
N ALA A 1226 -37.47 58.00 42.13
CA ALA A 1226 -36.73 59.25 42.32
C ALA A 1226 -35.94 59.67 41.07
N MET A 1227 -36.40 59.39 39.85
CA MET A 1227 -35.66 59.73 38.61
C MET A 1227 -35.71 61.21 38.20
N GLY A 1228 -36.63 61.99 38.76
CA GLY A 1228 -36.88 63.37 38.32
C GLY A 1228 -37.21 63.44 36.82
N PRO A 1229 -36.83 64.51 36.10
CA PRO A 1229 -37.13 64.64 34.67
C PRO A 1229 -36.22 63.78 33.78
N LYS A 1230 -35.06 63.29 34.25
CA LYS A 1230 -34.09 62.53 33.44
C LYS A 1230 -33.24 61.54 34.26
N LYS A 1231 -33.08 60.31 33.77
CA LYS A 1231 -32.16 59.29 34.27
C LYS A 1231 -31.16 58.88 33.18
N THR A 1232 -29.87 59.00 33.42
CA THR A 1232 -28.83 58.44 32.54
C THR A 1232 -28.50 57.00 32.95
N ILE A 1233 -28.18 56.16 31.97
CA ILE A 1233 -27.98 54.71 32.10
C ILE A 1233 -26.68 54.37 31.37
N SER A 1234 -25.77 53.66 32.03
CA SER A 1234 -24.52 53.19 31.40
C SER A 1234 -24.78 51.96 30.55
N LEU A 1235 -24.13 51.93 29.38
CA LEU A 1235 -24.10 50.81 28.43
C LEU A 1235 -22.65 50.37 28.14
N GLN A 1236 -21.68 50.77 28.97
CA GLN A 1236 -20.26 50.54 28.70
C GLN A 1236 -19.90 49.04 28.59
N ASP A 1237 -20.51 48.21 29.42
CA ASP A 1237 -20.30 46.75 29.45
C ASP A 1237 -21.26 45.99 28.51
N TYR A 1238 -22.08 46.70 27.74
CA TYR A 1238 -23.02 46.12 26.77
C TYR A 1238 -22.33 45.94 25.42
N ALA A 1239 -22.43 44.73 24.86
CA ALA A 1239 -22.01 44.45 23.49
C ALA A 1239 -22.82 45.29 22.48
N SER A 1240 -22.20 45.61 21.34
CA SER A 1240 -22.85 46.35 20.25
C SER A 1240 -24.00 45.54 19.65
N GLY A 1241 -25.22 46.11 19.65
CA GLY A 1241 -26.45 45.36 19.40
C GLY A 1241 -27.73 46.15 19.69
N VAL A 1242 -28.88 45.48 19.59
CA VAL A 1242 -30.21 46.08 19.83
C VAL A 1242 -30.78 45.57 21.15
N TYR A 1243 -31.48 46.46 21.86
CA TYR A 1243 -32.07 46.22 23.18
C TYR A 1243 -33.47 46.86 23.26
N PHE A 1244 -34.28 46.48 24.25
CA PHE A 1244 -35.60 47.05 24.52
C PHE A 1244 -35.70 47.53 25.98
N VAL A 1245 -36.54 48.54 26.23
CA VAL A 1245 -36.72 49.19 27.54
C VAL A 1245 -38.20 49.33 27.88
N LYS A 1246 -38.67 48.71 28.97
CA LYS A 1246 -40.05 48.82 29.49
C LYS A 1246 -40.09 49.67 30.76
N ILE A 1247 -41.15 50.45 30.98
CA ILE A 1247 -41.23 51.59 31.93
C ILE A 1247 -42.65 51.66 32.56
N TYR A 1248 -42.78 51.97 33.86
CA TYR A 1248 -44.05 51.92 34.62
C TYR A 1248 -44.34 53.18 35.45
N SER A 1249 -45.62 53.44 35.76
CA SER A 1249 -46.13 54.49 36.67
C SER A 1249 -47.11 53.90 37.71
N GLU A 1250 -47.72 54.75 38.56
CA GLU A 1250 -48.74 54.33 39.54
C GLU A 1250 -50.07 53.89 38.93
N THR A 1251 -50.41 54.34 37.71
CA THR A 1251 -51.69 54.02 37.04
C THR A 1251 -51.57 53.57 35.58
N SER A 1252 -50.36 53.50 35.00
CA SER A 1252 -50.13 53.15 33.57
C SER A 1252 -48.68 52.67 33.27
N SER A 1253 -48.39 52.20 32.04
CA SER A 1253 -47.03 51.75 31.64
C SER A 1253 -46.76 51.83 30.12
N ILE A 1254 -45.48 51.75 29.69
CA ILE A 1254 -45.03 51.97 28.29
C ILE A 1254 -43.70 51.23 27.94
N VAL A 1255 -43.41 51.04 26.65
CA VAL A 1255 -42.17 50.39 26.11
C VAL A 1255 -41.49 51.25 25.03
N LYS A 1256 -40.16 51.19 24.90
CA LYS A 1256 -39.32 51.83 23.85
C LYS A 1256 -38.15 50.92 23.42
N ARG A 1257 -37.51 51.19 22.27
CA ARG A 1257 -36.34 50.46 21.71
C ARG A 1257 -35.02 51.22 21.98
N LEU A 1258 -33.90 50.49 22.08
CA LEU A 1258 -32.53 50.99 22.29
C LEU A 1258 -31.54 50.31 21.32
N ILE A 1259 -30.47 50.99 20.91
CA ILE A 1259 -29.40 50.46 20.08
C ILE A 1259 -28.05 50.89 20.67
N LYS A 1260 -27.14 49.93 20.90
CA LYS A 1260 -25.76 50.11 21.35
C LYS A 1260 -24.81 49.99 20.15
N GLN A 1261 -24.00 51.03 19.93
CA GLN A 1261 -22.85 51.04 19.01
C GLN A 1261 -21.57 50.78 19.79
#